data_AF-A0A031IDF1-F1
#
_entry.id   AF-A0A031IDF1-F1
#
_cell.length_a   1.000
_cell.length_b   1.000
_cell.length_c   1.000
_cell.angle_alpha   90.00
_cell.angle_beta   90.00
_cell.angle_gamma   90.00
#
_symmetry.space_group_name_H-M   'P 1'
#
loop_
_entity.id
_entity.type
_entity.pdbx_description
1 polymer ?
#
loop_
_entity_poly.entity_id
_entity_poly.type
_entity_poly.pdbx_seq_one_letter_code
_entity_poly.pdbx_strand_id
1 'polypeptide(L)'
;MNTTSFSKTLKVFASFLIVFSIVLTSLPMAEAATTKVTTYRLSTDSYLYDKTASSRKRLLTIKTGTVVSSTYASGSFRRVTYAGKTGYVASKYLTLYEKKQTVSGQRYLVLKKTPIKKTAVDTATTIGTLNEEDVYYTSQRVTNPYGETWYRVKYDGKTGYVAAGAKAVAYKKVTNTTLKTIDAYILRQYAGTGYPKVQTIPSGKDVKVVGRIEKWVSIQYDGKTGYMHQDAFASSEKQNVTLIPQTRYQTKSVTPLYSQAEAKQSLASLPKGTVVTSNAKTAIYHQVTYAGKTGYVLSATLAEYTEKTKLPSSRFLLTSPLVIKTTPAANGEALATLSAGNVYYTKTRVTNPLGETWHQVSKEGKIGFVPANQGTAIAYETESNLSLKTTASTAIRSYAGPSYATVQTIPSNTVIKISGRIGNWYRVSYNGKTGYAASNTFTTLATKQTISGARFELENTVSIKSSPDAQASTLATLQSGDIYYTTQLVTSNGQQWHRVSKDGKTGYIPVNQGKSVQYQSDRIVMQTTASTPLRSYAGNTYATVKTIPSGTSITVTGMIDDWYRVTYSGKTGYIASRYAKEKVMTQSIPSSYYRLERTVEVKASHHATAETVVRLSSGDVYTTNQVVTNGHSEQWHRLTVDGKTGYVQINQGSPVTYESVNNHRYQATTDTTLQSDAGSAYATVTKLPKAAVVQVTGSLDQWLKISYAGKNGYVLKSTLTPYTETKKITGARFLANESLVVKQAPDDQASNVTTLAFGNVYYTSALITSYTNTSWHKVTIDGKTGYIRTGQNTSSIKYESKDKMYVRATSDAALRSYVGSSYNVIKTIPKNLVVTVSGQIGDWYKISYDGKSGYAYKGAFVTTSSKLNVYNSVATPYTFDTFISAQMKLNPPPQTDIYKDKLMYVSTGYVRLGGALDPVNGTIATVTATTPLNIRSGASTASHVYGQFQPGRMIRVYQSVSGFYTTKPRVYTSATSGYSTIQWLNALETDVRDVADPLKVDRNSSAFYQFLDLSKTTGASAATLDKMLANVTKGLGIFNKCSNGSCGQAFIDAGQKYSVNEAYLISHALLETGNGQSTLAMGVTWNGRKVYNMYGIGAYDYDAINTGAAYAYKMGWFTPEAAIVGGAEFISTKYIHNEYGQNTLYKMRWSPMRPGSHQYATDMGWAVKQTSRIYSLYQQMDSYTAVFDIPVFAR
;
A
#
# COMPACT_ATOMS: atom_id res chain seq x y z
N MET A 1 7.85 -34.77 -29.67
CA MET A 1 7.22 -35.08 -28.37
C MET A 1 5.96 -34.20 -28.28
N ASN A 2 4.80 -34.72 -28.66
CA ASN A 2 3.85 -35.49 -27.83
C ASN A 2 3.28 -34.62 -26.69
N THR A 3 2.06 -34.06 -26.83
CA THR A 3 0.74 -34.67 -26.44
C THR A 3 0.67 -34.92 -24.93
N THR A 4 -0.35 -34.49 -24.15
CA THR A 4 -1.83 -34.50 -24.30
C THR A 4 -2.41 -33.58 -23.18
N SER A 5 -3.70 -33.24 -23.00
CA SER A 5 -4.94 -34.03 -23.10
C SER A 5 -6.20 -33.14 -23.23
N PHE A 6 -7.36 -33.74 -23.53
CA PHE A 6 -8.63 -33.09 -23.90
C PHE A 6 -9.84 -33.87 -23.31
N SER A 7 -11.03 -33.23 -23.25
CA SER A 7 -12.38 -33.82 -22.98
C SER A 7 -12.68 -34.26 -21.52
N LYS A 8 -13.91 -34.14 -20.95
CA LYS A 8 -15.29 -34.46 -21.41
C LYS A 8 -16.33 -33.56 -20.71
N THR A 9 -17.46 -33.11 -21.28
CA THR A 9 -18.64 -33.75 -21.93
C THR A 9 -19.81 -34.07 -20.98
N LEU A 10 -20.79 -33.15 -20.96
CA LEU A 10 -22.26 -33.33 -21.05
C LEU A 10 -22.94 -34.62 -20.51
N LYS A 11 -23.81 -34.46 -19.51
CA LYS A 11 -25.06 -35.25 -19.25
C LYS A 11 -26.12 -34.26 -18.73
N VAL A 12 -27.38 -34.17 -19.20
CA VAL A 12 -28.46 -35.13 -19.55
C VAL A 12 -29.44 -35.36 -18.39
N PHE A 13 -30.58 -34.65 -18.50
CA PHE A 13 -31.96 -35.02 -18.13
C PHE A 13 -32.51 -35.00 -16.69
N ALA A 14 -33.75 -34.48 -16.64
CA ALA A 14 -34.93 -34.95 -15.89
C ALA A 14 -35.28 -34.43 -14.46
N SER A 15 -36.25 -33.51 -14.46
CA SER A 15 -37.57 -33.64 -13.78
C SER A 15 -37.70 -33.65 -12.25
N PHE A 16 -38.34 -32.61 -11.68
CA PHE A 16 -39.72 -32.60 -11.12
C PHE A 16 -40.04 -31.15 -10.61
N LEU A 17 -41.17 -30.47 -10.92
CA LEU A 17 -42.54 -30.62 -10.36
C LEU A 17 -42.56 -30.31 -8.82
N ILE A 18 -43.38 -29.42 -8.20
CA ILE A 18 -44.81 -29.01 -8.35
C ILE A 18 -45.03 -27.58 -7.76
N VAL A 19 -46.27 -27.06 -7.85
CA VAL A 19 -46.87 -25.84 -7.21
C VAL A 19 -46.61 -24.54 -8.00
N PHE A 20 -47.59 -23.70 -8.39
CA PHE A 20 -49.07 -23.74 -8.57
C PHE A 20 -49.44 -22.50 -9.46
N SER A 21 -50.63 -22.26 -10.04
CA SER A 21 -51.93 -22.96 -10.17
C SER A 21 -52.63 -22.45 -11.46
N ILE A 22 -53.93 -22.75 -11.69
CA ILE A 22 -54.90 -22.12 -12.65
C ILE A 22 -54.35 -21.88 -14.09
N VAL A 23 -54.69 -22.62 -15.15
CA VAL A 23 -55.63 -23.74 -15.39
C VAL A 23 -54.98 -24.72 -16.38
N LEU A 24 -54.85 -26.01 -16.03
CA LEU A 24 -54.73 -27.09 -17.02
C LEU A 24 -55.01 -28.44 -16.35
N THR A 25 -55.92 -29.24 -16.93
CA THR A 25 -55.79 -30.67 -17.29
C THR A 25 -57.14 -31.40 -17.30
N SER A 26 -57.54 -31.86 -18.49
CA SER A 26 -57.93 -33.26 -18.68
C SER A 26 -57.39 -33.70 -20.05
N LEU A 27 -56.67 -34.83 -20.08
CA LEU A 27 -56.06 -35.36 -21.30
C LEU A 27 -57.14 -35.99 -22.21
N PRO A 28 -56.93 -35.96 -23.53
CA PRO A 28 -56.93 -37.24 -24.24
C PRO A 28 -55.80 -37.41 -25.28
N MET A 29 -55.66 -38.66 -25.71
CA MET A 29 -54.60 -39.22 -26.55
C MET A 29 -54.48 -38.62 -27.96
N ALA A 30 -53.30 -38.81 -28.55
CA ALA A 30 -53.06 -38.59 -29.98
C ALA A 30 -53.98 -39.45 -30.86
N GLU A 31 -54.40 -38.90 -32.01
CA GLU A 31 -55.30 -39.58 -32.95
C GLU A 31 -54.66 -39.59 -34.36
N ALA A 32 -54.42 -40.79 -34.90
CA ALA A 32 -53.46 -41.03 -35.99
C ALA A 32 -54.05 -41.06 -37.42
N ALA A 33 -53.14 -41.21 -38.40
CA ALA A 33 -53.31 -41.40 -39.85
C ALA A 33 -54.74 -41.57 -40.44
N THR A 34 -55.04 -40.73 -41.44
CA THR A 34 -56.15 -40.94 -42.39
C THR A 34 -55.91 -42.15 -43.29
N THR A 35 -56.92 -43.02 -43.43
CA THR A 35 -56.88 -44.20 -44.32
C THR A 35 -57.90 -44.09 -45.45
N LYS A 36 -57.63 -44.79 -46.57
CA LYS A 36 -58.55 -44.92 -47.73
C LYS A 36 -59.96 -45.30 -47.25
N VAL A 37 -61.00 -44.66 -47.81
CA VAL A 37 -62.41 -44.91 -47.44
C VAL A 37 -62.67 -46.41 -47.46
N THR A 38 -63.02 -46.98 -46.30
CA THR A 38 -63.27 -48.42 -46.16
C THR A 38 -64.68 -48.66 -45.65
N THR A 39 -65.45 -49.53 -46.31
CA THR A 39 -66.80 -49.93 -45.92
C THR A 39 -66.81 -51.18 -45.05
N TYR A 40 -67.63 -51.12 -44.00
CA TYR A 40 -67.80 -52.16 -43.01
C TYR A 40 -69.28 -52.48 -42.82
N ARG A 41 -69.60 -53.71 -42.44
CA ARG A 41 -70.92 -54.14 -42.00
C ARG A 41 -70.86 -54.45 -40.50
N LEU A 42 -71.87 -54.03 -39.75
CA LEU A 42 -71.93 -54.37 -38.33
C LEU A 42 -72.25 -55.86 -38.14
N SER A 43 -71.45 -56.56 -37.34
CA SER A 43 -71.67 -57.98 -36.99
C SER A 43 -72.68 -58.19 -35.86
N THR A 44 -72.99 -57.13 -35.09
CA THR A 44 -74.01 -57.12 -34.03
C THR A 44 -74.52 -55.68 -33.83
N ASP A 45 -75.61 -55.51 -33.10
CA ASP A 45 -76.13 -54.22 -32.68
C ASP A 45 -75.04 -53.51 -31.86
N SER A 46 -74.68 -52.30 -32.27
CA SER A 46 -73.60 -51.55 -31.64
C SER A 46 -73.93 -50.07 -31.55
N TYR A 47 -73.37 -49.41 -30.54
CA TYR A 47 -73.66 -48.01 -30.26
C TYR A 47 -72.70 -47.09 -31.02
N LEU A 48 -73.24 -46.02 -31.60
CA LEU A 48 -72.47 -44.90 -32.11
C LEU A 48 -72.21 -43.93 -30.97
N TYR A 49 -70.96 -43.62 -30.69
CA TYR A 49 -70.56 -42.74 -29.59
C TYR A 49 -70.03 -41.40 -30.11
N ASP A 50 -70.11 -40.33 -29.29
CA ASP A 50 -69.55 -39.02 -29.62
C ASP A 50 -68.00 -39.04 -29.67
N LYS A 51 -67.37 -39.82 -28.79
CA LYS A 51 -65.91 -39.95 -28.65
C LYS A 51 -65.49 -41.36 -28.22
N THR A 52 -64.18 -41.62 -28.21
CA THR A 52 -63.59 -42.94 -27.94
C THR A 52 -63.35 -43.24 -26.45
N ALA A 53 -63.21 -42.20 -25.61
CA ALA A 53 -62.91 -42.29 -24.18
C ALA A 53 -63.98 -43.03 -23.35
N SER A 54 -63.67 -43.35 -22.08
CA SER A 54 -64.59 -44.03 -21.16
C SER A 54 -65.85 -43.22 -20.83
N SER A 55 -65.75 -41.88 -20.78
CA SER A 55 -66.85 -40.93 -20.53
C SER A 55 -67.68 -40.59 -21.78
N ARG A 56 -67.71 -41.48 -22.78
CA ARG A 56 -68.41 -41.28 -24.06
C ARG A 56 -69.93 -41.38 -23.95
N LYS A 57 -70.65 -40.50 -24.65
CA LYS A 57 -72.11 -40.47 -24.75
C LYS A 57 -72.56 -41.28 -25.97
N ARG A 58 -73.56 -42.16 -25.80
CA ARG A 58 -74.24 -42.82 -26.92
C ARG A 58 -75.04 -41.77 -27.71
N LEU A 59 -74.71 -41.59 -28.98
CA LEU A 59 -75.46 -40.74 -29.92
C LEU A 59 -76.71 -41.44 -30.46
N LEU A 60 -76.58 -42.75 -30.75
CA LEU A 60 -77.66 -43.65 -31.20
C LEU A 60 -77.19 -45.12 -31.16
N THR A 61 -78.09 -46.05 -31.48
CA THR A 61 -77.76 -47.46 -31.75
C THR A 61 -77.76 -47.70 -33.27
N ILE A 62 -76.71 -48.32 -33.79
CA ILE A 62 -76.63 -48.85 -35.15
C ILE A 62 -76.96 -50.34 -35.09
N LYS A 63 -77.86 -50.80 -35.96
CA LYS A 63 -78.34 -52.19 -35.97
C LYS A 63 -77.36 -53.15 -36.66
N THR A 64 -77.39 -54.41 -36.23
CA THR A 64 -76.74 -55.56 -36.86
C THR A 64 -76.97 -55.54 -38.37
N GLY A 65 -75.95 -55.84 -39.16
CA GLY A 65 -76.06 -55.91 -40.61
C GLY A 65 -76.12 -54.54 -41.32
N THR A 66 -76.13 -53.42 -40.61
CA THR A 66 -75.99 -52.08 -41.19
C THR A 66 -74.61 -51.90 -41.81
N VAL A 67 -74.54 -51.29 -42.99
CA VAL A 67 -73.27 -50.96 -43.67
C VAL A 67 -72.92 -49.49 -43.43
N VAL A 68 -71.67 -49.22 -43.01
CA VAL A 68 -71.13 -47.90 -42.72
C VAL A 68 -69.74 -47.74 -43.33
N SER A 69 -69.36 -46.53 -43.71
CA SER A 69 -68.01 -46.21 -44.21
C SER A 69 -67.19 -45.46 -43.17
N SER A 70 -65.88 -45.70 -43.17
CA SER A 70 -64.91 -45.00 -42.33
C SER A 70 -63.64 -44.68 -43.12
N THR A 71 -63.13 -43.46 -42.93
CA THR A 71 -61.80 -43.00 -43.37
C THR A 71 -60.79 -42.94 -42.22
N TYR A 72 -61.21 -43.28 -41.00
CA TYR A 72 -60.54 -42.84 -39.79
C TYR A 72 -60.61 -43.86 -38.66
N ALA A 73 -59.45 -44.29 -38.16
CA ALA A 73 -59.30 -45.34 -37.17
C ALA A 73 -58.55 -44.82 -35.93
N SER A 74 -59.11 -45.08 -34.75
CA SER A 74 -58.60 -44.61 -33.46
C SER A 74 -58.64 -45.76 -32.46
N GLY A 75 -57.51 -46.47 -32.34
CA GLY A 75 -57.39 -47.69 -31.53
C GLY A 75 -58.49 -48.72 -31.83
N SER A 76 -59.22 -49.12 -30.79
CA SER A 76 -60.33 -50.08 -30.88
C SER A 76 -61.63 -49.51 -31.47
N PHE A 77 -61.62 -48.31 -32.07
CA PHE A 77 -62.78 -47.64 -32.64
C PHE A 77 -62.53 -47.10 -34.06
N ARG A 78 -63.60 -46.97 -34.86
CA ARG A 78 -63.61 -46.33 -36.18
C ARG A 78 -64.64 -45.22 -36.21
N ARG A 79 -64.31 -44.08 -36.83
CA ARG A 79 -65.25 -42.96 -36.99
C ARG A 79 -66.12 -43.19 -38.21
N VAL A 80 -67.44 -43.20 -38.03
CA VAL A 80 -68.45 -43.48 -39.06
C VAL A 80 -69.59 -42.47 -38.97
N THR A 81 -70.29 -42.26 -40.08
CA THR A 81 -71.50 -41.44 -40.14
C THR A 81 -72.72 -42.33 -40.40
N TYR A 82 -73.74 -42.22 -39.57
CA TYR A 82 -74.99 -42.99 -39.70
C TYR A 82 -76.18 -42.16 -39.23
N ALA A 83 -77.30 -42.22 -39.98
CA ALA A 83 -78.51 -41.44 -39.72
C ALA A 83 -78.24 -39.94 -39.44
N GLY A 84 -77.38 -39.32 -40.25
CA GLY A 84 -77.01 -37.91 -40.13
C GLY A 84 -76.04 -37.56 -38.98
N LYS A 85 -75.70 -38.49 -38.09
CA LYS A 85 -74.76 -38.26 -36.98
C LYS A 85 -73.41 -38.92 -37.25
N THR A 86 -72.33 -38.21 -36.97
CA THR A 86 -70.95 -38.72 -37.07
C THR A 86 -70.41 -39.02 -35.69
N GLY A 87 -69.80 -40.19 -35.51
CA GLY A 87 -69.29 -40.66 -34.22
C GLY A 87 -68.42 -41.90 -34.36
N TYR A 88 -68.04 -42.50 -33.23
CA TYR A 88 -67.12 -43.64 -33.16
C TYR A 88 -67.86 -44.94 -32.80
N VAL A 89 -67.60 -46.02 -33.55
CA VAL A 89 -68.10 -47.39 -33.32
C VAL A 89 -66.94 -48.32 -33.04
N ALA A 90 -67.11 -49.30 -32.15
CA ALA A 90 -66.04 -50.23 -31.80
C ALA A 90 -65.65 -51.13 -32.98
N SER A 91 -64.37 -51.14 -33.35
CA SER A 91 -63.79 -51.86 -34.49
C SER A 91 -64.09 -53.36 -34.47
N LYS A 92 -64.17 -53.97 -33.28
CA LYS A 92 -64.49 -55.41 -33.13
C LYS A 92 -65.87 -55.83 -33.62
N TYR A 93 -66.79 -54.88 -33.81
CA TYR A 93 -68.13 -55.13 -34.34
C TYR A 93 -68.28 -54.72 -35.81
N LEU A 94 -67.18 -54.34 -36.48
CA LEU A 94 -67.15 -53.88 -37.87
C LEU A 94 -66.38 -54.87 -38.74
N THR A 95 -67.09 -55.65 -39.56
CA THR A 95 -66.49 -56.59 -40.53
C THR A 95 -66.37 -55.92 -41.90
N LEU A 96 -65.30 -56.21 -42.65
CA LEU A 96 -65.11 -55.62 -43.99
C LEU A 96 -66.25 -56.05 -44.94
N TYR A 97 -66.82 -55.09 -45.68
CA TYR A 97 -68.00 -55.33 -46.50
C TYR A 97 -67.72 -55.31 -48.01
N GLU A 98 -67.88 -56.46 -48.66
CA GLU A 98 -67.93 -56.59 -50.13
C GLU A 98 -69.37 -56.47 -50.63
N LYS A 99 -69.65 -55.51 -51.52
CA LYS A 99 -70.95 -55.41 -52.20
C LYS A 99 -70.94 -56.29 -53.46
N LYS A 100 -71.59 -57.45 -53.38
CA LYS A 100 -71.72 -58.40 -54.49
C LYS A 100 -73.01 -58.12 -55.27
N GLN A 101 -72.91 -57.98 -56.58
CA GLN A 101 -74.04 -57.82 -57.50
C GLN A 101 -73.95 -58.84 -58.63
N THR A 102 -75.00 -59.65 -58.80
CA THR A 102 -75.15 -60.48 -59.98
C THR A 102 -75.33 -59.59 -61.21
N VAL A 103 -74.69 -59.93 -62.33
CA VAL A 103 -74.80 -59.21 -63.60
C VAL A 103 -75.16 -60.18 -64.72
N SER A 104 -75.87 -59.70 -65.73
CA SER A 104 -76.06 -60.48 -66.97
C SER A 104 -74.70 -60.90 -67.50
N GLY A 105 -74.54 -62.20 -67.77
CA GLY A 105 -73.23 -62.80 -67.95
C GLY A 105 -72.52 -62.32 -69.21
N GLN A 106 -71.36 -61.68 -69.04
CA GLN A 106 -70.64 -60.99 -70.11
C GLN A 106 -69.23 -61.56 -70.29
N ARG A 107 -68.75 -61.63 -71.54
CA ARG A 107 -67.37 -61.98 -71.89
C ARG A 107 -66.53 -60.72 -72.08
N TYR A 108 -65.26 -60.80 -71.68
CA TYR A 108 -64.31 -59.70 -71.74
C TYR A 108 -62.94 -60.15 -72.25
N LEU A 109 -62.42 -59.45 -73.26
CA LEU A 109 -61.08 -59.59 -73.82
C LEU A 109 -60.08 -58.81 -72.95
N VAL A 110 -59.04 -59.51 -72.54
CA VAL A 110 -57.95 -59.01 -71.70
C VAL A 110 -57.00 -58.18 -72.57
N LEU A 111 -56.99 -56.86 -72.35
CA LEU A 111 -56.21 -55.90 -73.13
C LEU A 111 -54.73 -55.77 -72.70
N LYS A 112 -54.33 -56.49 -71.65
CA LYS A 112 -52.95 -56.61 -71.16
C LYS A 112 -52.89 -57.74 -70.14
N LYS A 113 -51.75 -58.41 -70.00
CA LYS A 113 -51.58 -59.52 -69.04
C LYS A 113 -52.11 -59.17 -67.64
N THR A 114 -53.18 -59.84 -67.21
CA THR A 114 -54.01 -59.48 -66.05
C THR A 114 -54.01 -60.62 -65.02
N PRO A 115 -53.58 -60.37 -63.77
CA PRO A 115 -53.59 -61.38 -62.72
C PRO A 115 -55.02 -61.70 -62.25
N ILE A 116 -55.32 -62.98 -62.09
CA ILE A 116 -56.51 -63.46 -61.39
C ILE A 116 -56.17 -63.57 -59.92
N LYS A 117 -56.86 -62.80 -59.09
CA LYS A 117 -56.68 -62.71 -57.65
C LYS A 117 -57.57 -63.68 -56.90
N LYS A 118 -57.10 -64.21 -55.76
CA LYS A 118 -57.87 -65.13 -54.91
C LYS A 118 -59.11 -64.47 -54.28
N THR A 119 -59.01 -63.19 -53.96
CA THR A 119 -60.10 -62.33 -53.45
C THR A 119 -60.10 -61.00 -54.20
N ALA A 120 -61.15 -60.20 -54.07
CA ALA A 120 -61.38 -58.99 -54.85
C ALA A 120 -60.53 -57.77 -54.39
N VAL A 121 -59.22 -57.93 -54.19
CA VAL A 121 -58.29 -56.86 -53.81
C VAL A 121 -56.93 -57.05 -54.49
N ASP A 122 -56.26 -55.96 -54.89
CA ASP A 122 -55.00 -56.04 -55.65
C ASP A 122 -53.85 -56.71 -54.89
N THR A 123 -53.85 -56.61 -53.56
CA THR A 123 -52.85 -57.24 -52.68
C THR A 123 -53.05 -58.73 -52.47
N ALA A 124 -54.16 -59.32 -52.95
CA ALA A 124 -54.40 -60.75 -52.82
C ALA A 124 -53.39 -61.57 -53.63
N THR A 125 -53.18 -62.82 -53.22
CA THR A 125 -52.36 -63.77 -53.97
C THR A 125 -52.96 -64.02 -55.36
N THR A 126 -52.10 -63.92 -56.37
CA THR A 126 -52.44 -64.24 -57.76
C THR A 126 -52.51 -65.76 -57.90
N ILE A 127 -53.67 -66.31 -58.29
CA ILE A 127 -53.92 -67.75 -58.43
C ILE A 127 -53.91 -68.25 -59.88
N GLY A 128 -53.80 -67.32 -60.83
CA GLY A 128 -53.72 -67.55 -62.26
C GLY A 128 -53.44 -66.22 -62.95
N THR A 129 -53.05 -66.21 -64.21
CA THR A 129 -52.87 -64.98 -64.98
C THR A 129 -53.42 -65.18 -66.37
N LEU A 130 -54.28 -64.27 -66.82
CA LEU A 130 -54.74 -64.22 -68.20
C LEU A 130 -53.76 -63.36 -69.00
N ASN A 131 -53.34 -63.84 -70.16
CA ASN A 131 -52.48 -63.06 -71.04
C ASN A 131 -53.31 -62.04 -71.82
N GLU A 132 -52.62 -61.14 -72.52
CA GLU A 132 -53.24 -60.27 -73.51
C GLU A 132 -53.89 -61.10 -74.63
N GLU A 133 -55.04 -60.66 -75.12
CA GLU A 133 -55.94 -61.37 -76.04
C GLU A 133 -56.61 -62.66 -75.50
N ASP A 134 -56.43 -63.03 -74.23
CA ASP A 134 -57.26 -64.05 -73.57
C ASP A 134 -58.68 -63.47 -73.27
N VAL A 135 -59.71 -64.33 -73.21
CA VAL A 135 -61.10 -63.93 -72.95
C VAL A 135 -61.67 -64.65 -71.72
N TYR A 136 -62.13 -63.89 -70.73
CA TYR A 136 -62.85 -64.43 -69.56
C TYR A 136 -64.36 -64.15 -69.62
N TYR A 137 -65.12 -64.88 -68.81
CA TYR A 137 -66.56 -64.69 -68.61
C TYR A 137 -66.86 -64.39 -67.15
N THR A 138 -67.79 -63.46 -66.89
CA THR A 138 -68.27 -63.12 -65.55
C THR A 138 -69.77 -62.88 -65.52
N SER A 139 -70.42 -63.37 -64.48
CA SER A 139 -71.83 -63.12 -64.14
C SER A 139 -72.01 -62.50 -62.75
N GLN A 140 -70.92 -62.04 -62.12
CA GLN A 140 -70.97 -61.38 -60.83
C GLN A 140 -69.90 -60.30 -60.72
N ARG A 141 -70.36 -59.06 -60.51
CA ARG A 141 -69.55 -57.90 -60.14
C ARG A 141 -69.43 -57.84 -58.62
N VAL A 142 -68.24 -57.56 -58.12
CA VAL A 142 -67.97 -57.37 -56.69
C VAL A 142 -67.31 -56.01 -56.52
N THR A 143 -67.93 -55.10 -55.77
CA THR A 143 -67.24 -53.92 -55.28
C THR A 143 -66.64 -54.25 -53.93
N ASN A 144 -65.32 -54.11 -53.81
CA ASN A 144 -64.58 -54.47 -52.60
C ASN A 144 -64.75 -53.42 -51.49
N PRO A 145 -64.23 -53.67 -50.26
CA PRO A 145 -64.41 -52.75 -49.14
C PRO A 145 -63.76 -51.37 -49.34
N TYR A 146 -62.88 -51.21 -50.32
CA TYR A 146 -62.16 -49.97 -50.66
C TYR A 146 -62.77 -49.21 -51.84
N GLY A 147 -63.92 -49.68 -52.35
CA GLY A 147 -64.67 -49.07 -53.45
C GLY A 147 -64.24 -49.51 -54.86
N GLU A 148 -63.26 -50.40 -55.00
CA GLU A 148 -62.78 -50.87 -56.31
C GLU A 148 -63.72 -51.94 -56.89
N THR A 149 -63.90 -51.93 -58.21
CA THR A 149 -64.74 -52.92 -58.90
C THR A 149 -63.92 -54.09 -59.42
N TRP A 150 -64.40 -55.29 -59.12
CA TRP A 150 -63.84 -56.57 -59.54
C TRP A 150 -64.92 -57.44 -60.19
N TYR A 151 -64.51 -58.36 -61.04
CA TYR A 151 -65.36 -59.35 -61.69
C TYR A 151 -64.98 -60.75 -61.25
N ARG A 152 -65.96 -61.54 -60.83
CA ARG A 152 -65.76 -62.95 -60.45
C ARG A 152 -65.62 -63.80 -61.71
N VAL A 153 -64.56 -64.59 -61.79
CA VAL A 153 -64.26 -65.52 -62.88
C VAL A 153 -64.07 -66.93 -62.31
N LYS A 154 -64.33 -67.96 -63.12
CA LYS A 154 -63.82 -69.30 -62.87
C LYS A 154 -62.53 -69.50 -63.66
N TYR A 155 -61.51 -70.05 -63.01
CA TYR A 155 -60.23 -70.41 -63.60
C TYR A 155 -59.77 -71.72 -62.98
N ASP A 156 -59.52 -72.74 -63.82
CA ASP A 156 -59.12 -74.09 -63.38
C ASP A 156 -60.07 -74.66 -62.29
N GLY A 157 -61.38 -74.60 -62.56
CA GLY A 157 -62.46 -74.99 -61.64
C GLY A 157 -62.68 -74.06 -60.42
N LYS A 158 -61.63 -73.38 -59.97
CA LYS A 158 -61.60 -72.48 -58.80
C LYS A 158 -62.21 -71.12 -59.12
N THR A 159 -62.72 -70.45 -58.09
CA THR A 159 -63.24 -69.08 -58.20
C THR A 159 -62.14 -68.07 -57.90
N GLY A 160 -61.97 -67.08 -58.78
CA GLY A 160 -61.07 -65.95 -58.62
C GLY A 160 -61.72 -64.63 -59.05
N TYR A 161 -60.96 -63.55 -58.96
CA TYR A 161 -61.42 -62.20 -59.23
C TYR A 161 -60.40 -61.45 -60.09
N VAL A 162 -60.88 -60.71 -61.09
CA VAL A 162 -60.06 -59.80 -61.91
C VAL A 162 -60.57 -58.38 -61.75
N ALA A 163 -59.67 -57.40 -61.70
CA ALA A 163 -60.06 -56.00 -61.61
C ALA A 163 -60.82 -55.57 -62.87
N ALA A 164 -61.77 -54.64 -62.75
CA ALA A 164 -62.47 -54.10 -63.90
C ALA A 164 -61.54 -53.27 -64.80
N GLY A 165 -61.65 -53.48 -66.12
CA GLY A 165 -60.81 -52.79 -67.12
C GLY A 165 -60.60 -53.51 -68.46
N ALA A 166 -61.14 -54.73 -68.62
CA ALA A 166 -61.12 -55.47 -69.88
C ALA A 166 -62.26 -55.05 -70.85
N LYS A 167 -62.08 -55.29 -72.15
CA LYS A 167 -63.05 -54.89 -73.20
C LYS A 167 -64.15 -55.93 -73.37
N ALA A 168 -65.43 -55.55 -73.35
CA ALA A 168 -66.52 -56.50 -73.59
C ALA A 168 -66.47 -57.06 -75.03
N VAL A 169 -66.65 -58.38 -75.19
CA VAL A 169 -66.66 -59.09 -76.49
C VAL A 169 -67.79 -60.12 -76.56
N ALA A 170 -68.20 -60.48 -77.77
CA ALA A 170 -69.30 -61.41 -78.03
C ALA A 170 -68.82 -62.77 -78.59
N TYR A 171 -69.57 -63.83 -78.30
CA TYR A 171 -69.39 -65.13 -78.98
C TYR A 171 -70.29 -65.18 -80.22
N LYS A 172 -69.69 -65.28 -81.40
CA LYS A 172 -70.42 -65.50 -82.66
C LYS A 172 -70.50 -67.00 -82.92
N LYS A 173 -71.68 -67.59 -82.81
CA LYS A 173 -71.89 -68.99 -83.21
C LYS A 173 -71.69 -69.11 -84.72
N VAL A 174 -71.04 -70.17 -85.16
CA VAL A 174 -70.79 -70.49 -86.58
C VAL A 174 -71.19 -71.94 -86.78
N THR A 175 -71.84 -72.25 -87.89
CA THR A 175 -72.35 -73.58 -88.22
C THR A 175 -71.96 -73.92 -89.65
N ASN A 176 -71.65 -75.19 -89.91
CA ASN A 176 -71.27 -75.73 -91.21
C ASN A 176 -70.04 -75.08 -91.85
N THR A 177 -69.04 -74.72 -91.04
CA THR A 177 -67.71 -74.32 -91.53
C THR A 177 -66.66 -75.32 -91.04
N THR A 178 -65.81 -75.80 -91.95
CA THR A 178 -64.67 -76.68 -91.64
C THR A 178 -63.39 -75.96 -92.03
N LEU A 179 -62.35 -76.04 -91.20
CA LEU A 179 -61.03 -75.44 -91.47
C LEU A 179 -59.95 -76.51 -91.34
N LYS A 180 -58.94 -76.45 -92.20
CA LYS A 180 -57.76 -77.33 -92.13
C LYS A 180 -56.65 -76.69 -91.31
N THR A 181 -56.09 -77.41 -90.35
CA THR A 181 -54.95 -76.93 -89.57
C THR A 181 -53.69 -76.85 -90.44
N ILE A 182 -52.86 -75.81 -90.26
CA ILE A 182 -51.54 -75.69 -90.92
C ILE A 182 -50.39 -76.22 -90.07
N ASP A 183 -50.55 -76.19 -88.75
CA ASP A 183 -49.55 -76.64 -87.79
C ASP A 183 -50.16 -77.48 -86.68
N ALA A 184 -49.31 -78.24 -85.96
CA ALA A 184 -49.73 -78.98 -84.78
C ALA A 184 -50.03 -78.01 -83.62
N TYR A 185 -51.29 -77.69 -83.41
CA TYR A 185 -51.72 -76.55 -82.58
C TYR A 185 -52.59 -76.99 -81.40
N ILE A 186 -52.50 -76.28 -80.28
CA ILE A 186 -53.16 -76.65 -79.03
C ILE A 186 -54.63 -76.22 -79.03
N LEU A 187 -55.54 -77.19 -78.89
CA LEU A 187 -56.94 -76.97 -78.53
C LEU A 187 -57.04 -76.67 -77.04
N ARG A 188 -57.64 -75.53 -76.66
CA ARG A 188 -57.77 -75.07 -75.27
C ARG A 188 -59.21 -75.05 -74.81
N GLN A 189 -59.44 -75.15 -73.50
CA GLN A 189 -60.79 -75.24 -72.95
C GLN A 189 -61.62 -73.97 -73.17
N TYR A 190 -60.97 -72.80 -73.19
CA TYR A 190 -61.57 -71.50 -73.43
C TYR A 190 -60.69 -70.65 -74.36
N ALA A 191 -61.25 -69.58 -74.91
CA ALA A 191 -60.56 -68.63 -75.78
C ALA A 191 -59.45 -67.88 -75.01
N GLY A 192 -58.21 -68.39 -75.09
CA GLY A 192 -57.05 -67.78 -74.45
C GLY A 192 -55.91 -68.76 -74.25
N THR A 193 -54.68 -68.27 -74.35
CA THR A 193 -53.43 -68.99 -74.14
C THR A 193 -53.24 -69.45 -72.69
N GLY A 194 -53.75 -68.70 -71.71
CA GLY A 194 -53.65 -69.03 -70.29
C GLY A 194 -54.54 -70.19 -69.82
N TYR A 195 -55.42 -70.73 -70.66
CA TYR A 195 -56.33 -71.81 -70.29
C TYR A 195 -55.75 -73.21 -70.54
N PRO A 196 -56.18 -74.24 -69.76
CA PRO A 196 -55.71 -75.61 -69.90
C PRO A 196 -55.81 -76.15 -71.33
N LYS A 197 -54.79 -76.92 -71.72
CA LYS A 197 -54.76 -77.71 -72.95
C LYS A 197 -55.77 -78.85 -72.83
N VAL A 198 -56.67 -78.95 -73.82
CA VAL A 198 -57.59 -80.09 -74.00
C VAL A 198 -56.86 -81.20 -74.75
N GLN A 199 -56.27 -80.87 -75.90
CA GLN A 199 -55.38 -81.74 -76.68
C GLN A 199 -54.54 -80.90 -77.66
N THR A 200 -53.53 -81.50 -78.29
CA THR A 200 -52.90 -80.90 -79.48
C THR A 200 -53.54 -81.55 -80.70
N ILE A 201 -54.00 -80.75 -81.65
CA ILE A 201 -54.50 -81.24 -82.94
C ILE A 201 -53.33 -81.18 -83.92
N PRO A 202 -52.98 -82.28 -84.61
CA PRO A 202 -51.91 -82.28 -85.60
C PRO A 202 -52.14 -81.31 -86.76
N SER A 203 -51.07 -80.98 -87.49
CA SER A 203 -51.15 -80.26 -88.78
C SER A 203 -51.95 -81.05 -89.82
N GLY A 204 -52.55 -80.35 -90.79
CA GLY A 204 -53.25 -80.90 -91.94
C GLY A 204 -54.65 -81.45 -91.66
N LYS A 205 -55.15 -81.37 -90.41
CA LYS A 205 -56.41 -81.97 -89.98
C LYS A 205 -57.59 -81.01 -90.14
N ASP A 206 -58.68 -81.54 -90.66
CA ASP A 206 -59.93 -80.80 -90.80
C ASP A 206 -60.69 -80.77 -89.46
N VAL A 207 -61.02 -79.56 -89.00
CA VAL A 207 -61.75 -79.32 -87.75
C VAL A 207 -63.05 -78.56 -88.03
N LYS A 208 -64.13 -78.94 -87.35
CA LYS A 208 -65.44 -78.30 -87.52
C LYS A 208 -65.51 -77.05 -86.65
N VAL A 209 -65.67 -75.88 -87.25
CA VAL A 209 -65.86 -74.61 -86.53
C VAL A 209 -67.29 -74.54 -86.00
N VAL A 210 -67.43 -74.28 -84.69
CA VAL A 210 -68.72 -74.14 -83.98
C VAL A 210 -68.95 -72.72 -83.44
N GLY A 211 -67.97 -71.83 -83.58
CA GLY A 211 -68.09 -70.40 -83.33
C GLY A 211 -66.75 -69.67 -83.27
N ARG A 212 -66.79 -68.37 -83.00
CA ARG A 212 -65.59 -67.52 -82.84
C ARG A 212 -65.81 -66.46 -81.75
N ILE A 213 -64.73 -66.08 -81.07
CA ILE A 213 -64.63 -64.86 -80.25
C ILE A 213 -63.36 -64.15 -80.72
N GLU A 214 -63.50 -63.01 -81.39
CA GLU A 214 -62.36 -62.32 -82.01
C GLU A 214 -61.51 -63.30 -82.85
N LYS A 215 -60.20 -63.37 -82.59
CA LYS A 215 -59.25 -64.29 -83.24
C LYS A 215 -59.29 -65.73 -82.71
N TRP A 216 -60.09 -66.04 -81.69
CA TRP A 216 -60.23 -67.40 -81.16
C TRP A 216 -61.37 -68.15 -81.84
N VAL A 217 -61.03 -69.21 -82.56
CA VAL A 217 -61.97 -70.08 -83.27
C VAL A 217 -62.34 -71.24 -82.35
N SER A 218 -63.61 -71.31 -81.98
CA SER A 218 -64.19 -72.46 -81.29
C SER A 218 -64.42 -73.58 -82.31
N ILE A 219 -63.78 -74.72 -82.09
CA ILE A 219 -63.84 -75.88 -82.98
C ILE A 219 -64.25 -77.14 -82.21
N GLN A 220 -64.76 -78.11 -82.94
CA GLN A 220 -64.98 -79.48 -82.51
C GLN A 220 -64.11 -80.41 -83.35
N TYR A 221 -63.35 -81.27 -82.68
CA TYR A 221 -62.47 -82.26 -83.30
C TYR A 221 -62.35 -83.47 -82.38
N ASP A 222 -62.51 -84.68 -82.93
CA ASP A 222 -62.49 -85.93 -82.18
C ASP A 222 -63.43 -85.92 -80.96
N GLY A 223 -64.71 -85.61 -81.23
CA GLY A 223 -65.78 -85.47 -80.22
C GLY A 223 -65.67 -84.25 -79.29
N LYS A 224 -64.47 -83.76 -79.00
CA LYS A 224 -64.17 -82.71 -78.03
C LYS A 224 -64.29 -81.31 -78.64
N THR A 225 -64.73 -80.36 -77.83
CA THR A 225 -64.91 -78.95 -78.21
C THR A 225 -63.96 -78.05 -77.44
N GLY A 226 -63.38 -77.05 -78.10
CA GLY A 226 -62.48 -76.08 -77.48
C GLY A 226 -62.12 -74.95 -78.44
N TYR A 227 -61.19 -74.08 -78.04
CA TYR A 227 -60.76 -72.92 -78.83
C TYR A 227 -59.31 -73.07 -79.30
N MET A 228 -59.08 -72.69 -80.55
CA MET A 228 -57.76 -72.54 -81.18
C MET A 228 -57.61 -71.10 -81.67
N HIS A 229 -56.40 -70.61 -81.81
CA HIS A 229 -56.19 -69.30 -82.45
C HIS A 229 -56.43 -69.43 -83.96
N GLN A 230 -56.94 -68.38 -84.60
CA GLN A 230 -57.27 -68.38 -86.04
C GLN A 230 -56.06 -68.71 -86.93
N ASP A 231 -54.85 -68.35 -86.48
CA ASP A 231 -53.60 -68.58 -87.21
C ASP A 231 -53.23 -70.07 -87.29
N ALA A 232 -53.98 -70.95 -86.61
CA ALA A 232 -53.82 -72.39 -86.75
C ALA A 232 -54.35 -72.95 -88.09
N PHE A 233 -54.99 -72.13 -88.95
CA PHE A 233 -55.68 -72.57 -90.17
C PHE A 233 -55.18 -71.89 -91.45
N ALA A 234 -55.24 -72.60 -92.58
CA ALA A 234 -54.85 -72.06 -93.89
C ALA A 234 -55.94 -71.14 -94.47
N SER A 235 -55.52 -69.99 -95.01
CA SER A 235 -56.33 -69.14 -95.89
C SER A 235 -55.64 -68.99 -97.25
N SER A 236 -56.36 -69.33 -98.33
CA SER A 236 -55.86 -69.32 -99.71
C SER A 236 -56.19 -68.02 -100.45
N GLU A 237 -55.22 -67.14 -100.71
CA GLU A 237 -55.25 -66.12 -101.76
C GLU A 237 -53.85 -65.51 -102.01
N LYS A 238 -53.59 -64.99 -103.23
CA LYS A 238 -52.23 -64.62 -103.73
C LYS A 238 -51.80 -63.20 -103.33
N GLN A 239 -50.49 -62.95 -103.18
CA GLN A 239 -49.93 -61.71 -102.60
C GLN A 239 -49.62 -60.56 -103.57
N ASN A 240 -49.74 -59.33 -103.07
CA ASN A 240 -49.30 -58.08 -103.69
C ASN A 240 -48.17 -57.40 -102.86
N VAL A 241 -47.27 -56.66 -103.51
CA VAL A 241 -46.23 -55.83 -102.87
C VAL A 241 -46.78 -54.42 -102.59
N THR A 242 -46.45 -53.81 -101.44
CA THR A 242 -46.93 -52.49 -101.03
C THR A 242 -45.76 -51.57 -100.65
N LEU A 243 -45.77 -50.32 -101.14
CA LEU A 243 -44.79 -49.29 -100.77
C LEU A 243 -45.03 -48.79 -99.33
N ILE A 244 -43.96 -48.41 -98.64
CA ILE A 244 -43.98 -47.79 -97.30
C ILE A 244 -43.01 -46.60 -97.25
N PRO A 245 -43.22 -45.61 -96.36
CA PRO A 245 -42.20 -44.58 -96.11
C PRO A 245 -40.85 -45.21 -95.77
N GLN A 246 -39.76 -44.64 -96.29
CA GLN A 246 -38.41 -45.18 -96.07
C GLN A 246 -38.07 -45.17 -94.57
N THR A 247 -38.09 -46.34 -93.96
CA THR A 247 -37.98 -46.51 -92.50
C THR A 247 -36.73 -47.31 -92.17
N ARG A 248 -36.01 -46.88 -91.13
CA ARG A 248 -34.82 -47.56 -90.59
C ARG A 248 -35.25 -48.72 -89.68
N TYR A 249 -34.81 -49.92 -90.01
CA TYR A 249 -35.01 -51.13 -89.23
C TYR A 249 -33.68 -51.74 -88.79
N GLN A 250 -33.66 -52.43 -87.66
CA GLN A 250 -32.54 -53.24 -87.19
C GLN A 250 -32.93 -54.72 -87.13
N THR A 251 -32.03 -55.61 -87.55
CA THR A 251 -32.23 -57.06 -87.49
C THR A 251 -32.15 -57.57 -86.04
N LYS A 252 -33.16 -58.33 -85.61
CA LYS A 252 -33.27 -58.96 -84.28
C LYS A 252 -32.49 -60.28 -84.17
N SER A 253 -32.18 -60.90 -85.32
CA SER A 253 -31.48 -62.16 -85.48
C SER A 253 -30.65 -62.13 -86.77
N VAL A 254 -29.69 -63.05 -86.90
CA VAL A 254 -29.06 -63.31 -88.21
C VAL A 254 -30.15 -63.78 -89.17
N THR A 255 -30.30 -63.12 -90.33
CA THR A 255 -31.40 -63.40 -91.27
C THR A 255 -30.91 -63.33 -92.73
N PRO A 256 -31.22 -64.31 -93.58
CA PRO A 256 -30.93 -64.25 -95.01
C PRO A 256 -31.70 -63.14 -95.74
N LEU A 257 -31.03 -62.55 -96.74
CA LEU A 257 -31.60 -61.70 -97.78
C LEU A 257 -31.96 -62.58 -98.98
N TYR A 258 -33.24 -62.70 -99.30
CA TYR A 258 -33.69 -63.52 -100.44
C TYR A 258 -33.83 -62.70 -101.72
N SER A 259 -33.67 -63.33 -102.88
CA SER A 259 -33.85 -62.67 -104.18
C SER A 259 -35.31 -62.31 -104.48
N GLN A 260 -36.26 -63.07 -103.95
CA GLN A 260 -37.70 -62.90 -104.16
C GLN A 260 -38.47 -63.26 -102.89
N ALA A 261 -39.71 -62.77 -102.77
CA ALA A 261 -40.53 -62.91 -101.56
C ALA A 261 -40.98 -64.35 -101.23
N GLU A 262 -40.89 -65.30 -102.16
CA GLU A 262 -41.18 -66.73 -101.93
C GLU A 262 -40.04 -67.65 -102.44
N ALA A 263 -38.82 -67.32 -102.01
CA ALA A 263 -37.65 -68.19 -101.90
C ALA A 263 -37.36 -69.23 -103.03
N LYS A 264 -36.42 -68.90 -103.92
CA LYS A 264 -35.54 -69.91 -104.56
C LYS A 264 -34.03 -69.63 -104.51
N GLN A 265 -33.57 -68.50 -103.93
CA GLN A 265 -32.13 -68.29 -103.66
C GLN A 265 -31.88 -67.25 -102.55
N SER A 266 -30.83 -67.46 -101.74
CA SER A 266 -30.29 -66.49 -100.78
C SER A 266 -29.17 -65.66 -101.43
N LEU A 267 -29.22 -64.33 -101.30
CA LEU A 267 -28.27 -63.38 -101.87
C LEU A 267 -27.14 -62.98 -100.91
N ALA A 268 -27.43 -63.00 -99.60
CA ALA A 268 -26.54 -62.66 -98.49
C ALA A 268 -27.17 -63.11 -97.15
N SER A 269 -26.41 -63.07 -96.07
CA SER A 269 -26.93 -63.19 -94.70
C SER A 269 -26.64 -61.90 -93.92
N LEU A 270 -27.67 -61.26 -93.37
CA LEU A 270 -27.55 -60.07 -92.54
C LEU A 270 -27.30 -60.51 -91.10
N PRO A 271 -26.19 -60.10 -90.46
CA PRO A 271 -25.96 -60.34 -89.03
C PRO A 271 -27.07 -59.76 -88.14
N LYS A 272 -27.17 -60.24 -86.90
CA LYS A 272 -28.01 -59.62 -85.86
C LYS A 272 -27.47 -58.22 -85.52
N GLY A 273 -28.35 -57.23 -85.41
CA GLY A 273 -28.00 -55.85 -85.10
C GLY A 273 -27.66 -54.98 -86.31
N THR A 274 -27.69 -55.53 -87.53
CA THR A 274 -27.53 -54.76 -88.78
C THR A 274 -28.69 -53.80 -88.97
N VAL A 275 -28.39 -52.52 -89.20
CA VAL A 275 -29.39 -51.50 -89.55
C VAL A 275 -29.53 -51.41 -91.07
N VAL A 276 -30.75 -51.49 -91.58
CA VAL A 276 -31.12 -51.39 -93.00
C VAL A 276 -32.32 -50.47 -93.17
N THR A 277 -32.51 -49.92 -94.36
CA THR A 277 -33.73 -49.16 -94.70
C THR A 277 -34.65 -49.97 -95.61
N SER A 278 -35.95 -49.85 -95.38
CA SER A 278 -37.00 -50.45 -96.21
C SER A 278 -37.99 -49.37 -96.66
N ASN A 279 -38.34 -49.35 -97.94
CA ASN A 279 -39.36 -48.49 -98.55
C ASN A 279 -40.45 -49.29 -99.31
N ALA A 280 -40.36 -50.62 -99.31
CA ALA A 280 -41.41 -51.51 -99.78
C ALA A 280 -41.51 -52.76 -98.89
N LYS A 281 -42.68 -53.39 -98.82
CA LYS A 281 -42.90 -54.67 -98.12
C LYS A 281 -44.03 -55.48 -98.77
N THR A 282 -43.98 -56.79 -98.62
CA THR A 282 -45.16 -57.67 -98.72
C THR A 282 -45.80 -57.82 -97.33
N ALA A 283 -46.78 -58.71 -97.18
CA ALA A 283 -47.34 -59.04 -95.87
C ALA A 283 -46.28 -59.58 -94.88
N ILE A 284 -45.26 -60.28 -95.38
CA ILE A 284 -44.31 -61.06 -94.57
C ILE A 284 -42.82 -60.76 -94.82
N TYR A 285 -42.46 -60.01 -95.87
CA TYR A 285 -41.08 -59.55 -96.11
C TYR A 285 -41.00 -58.03 -96.33
N HIS A 286 -39.93 -57.41 -95.84
CA HIS A 286 -39.51 -56.06 -96.21
C HIS A 286 -38.47 -56.13 -97.33
N GLN A 287 -38.56 -55.26 -98.32
CA GLN A 287 -37.54 -55.12 -99.36
C GLN A 287 -36.44 -54.18 -98.85
N VAL A 288 -35.22 -54.70 -98.72
CA VAL A 288 -34.08 -53.98 -98.16
C VAL A 288 -32.86 -54.13 -99.05
N THR A 289 -31.99 -53.12 -99.01
CA THR A 289 -30.67 -53.15 -99.65
C THR A 289 -29.59 -53.35 -98.59
N TYR A 290 -28.72 -54.33 -98.79
CA TYR A 290 -27.59 -54.62 -97.91
C TYR A 290 -26.37 -55.01 -98.74
N ALA A 291 -25.21 -54.43 -98.43
CA ALA A 291 -23.96 -54.63 -99.16
C ALA A 291 -24.11 -54.50 -100.70
N GLY A 292 -24.86 -53.49 -101.17
CA GLY A 292 -25.12 -53.23 -102.59
C GLY A 292 -26.16 -54.13 -103.26
N LYS A 293 -26.67 -55.17 -102.58
CA LYS A 293 -27.69 -56.08 -103.11
C LYS A 293 -29.07 -55.73 -102.56
N THR A 294 -30.08 -55.64 -103.42
CA THR A 294 -31.49 -55.45 -103.02
C THR A 294 -32.22 -56.78 -103.03
N GLY A 295 -32.98 -57.07 -101.97
CA GLY A 295 -33.73 -58.31 -101.82
C GLY A 295 -34.75 -58.23 -100.69
N TYR A 296 -35.32 -59.37 -100.30
CA TYR A 296 -36.41 -59.47 -99.33
C TYR A 296 -35.93 -60.13 -98.02
N VAL A 297 -36.18 -59.46 -96.89
CA VAL A 297 -35.88 -59.93 -95.53
C VAL A 297 -37.18 -60.07 -94.74
N LEU A 298 -37.32 -61.15 -93.98
CA LEU A 298 -38.56 -61.45 -93.25
C LEU A 298 -38.92 -60.33 -92.26
N SER A 299 -40.11 -59.76 -92.38
CA SER A 299 -40.61 -58.66 -91.54
C SER A 299 -40.52 -58.99 -90.05
N ALA A 300 -40.78 -60.24 -89.69
CA ALA A 300 -40.72 -60.74 -88.32
C ALA A 300 -39.32 -60.64 -87.69
N THR A 301 -38.24 -60.58 -88.48
CA THR A 301 -36.85 -60.46 -87.96
C THR A 301 -36.37 -59.01 -87.87
N LEU A 302 -37.16 -58.02 -88.30
CA LEU A 302 -36.84 -56.59 -88.21
C LEU A 302 -37.55 -55.90 -87.04
N ALA A 303 -36.99 -54.79 -86.55
CA ALA A 303 -37.61 -53.86 -85.61
C ALA A 303 -37.21 -52.42 -85.95
N GLU A 304 -38.11 -51.46 -85.76
CA GLU A 304 -37.83 -50.04 -86.04
C GLU A 304 -36.69 -49.51 -85.16
N TYR A 305 -35.77 -48.75 -85.77
CA TYR A 305 -34.53 -48.32 -85.14
C TYR A 305 -34.54 -46.83 -84.78
N THR A 306 -34.39 -46.53 -83.48
CA THR A 306 -34.25 -45.16 -82.95
C THR A 306 -32.86 -44.97 -82.37
N GLU A 307 -32.20 -43.87 -82.75
CA GLU A 307 -30.82 -43.56 -82.40
C GLU A 307 -30.75 -42.42 -81.37
N LYS A 308 -29.79 -42.45 -80.44
CA LYS A 308 -29.60 -41.41 -79.41
C LYS A 308 -28.15 -40.92 -79.38
N THR A 309 -27.95 -39.63 -79.57
CA THR A 309 -26.65 -38.96 -79.57
C THR A 309 -26.53 -38.02 -78.36
N LYS A 310 -25.43 -38.10 -77.61
CA LYS A 310 -25.13 -37.14 -76.53
C LYS A 310 -24.60 -35.82 -77.13
N LEU A 311 -25.11 -34.70 -76.65
CA LEU A 311 -24.69 -33.35 -77.05
C LEU A 311 -23.88 -32.67 -75.92
N PRO A 312 -23.08 -31.64 -76.26
CA PRO A 312 -22.69 -30.60 -75.31
C PRO A 312 -23.92 -29.98 -74.62
N SER A 313 -23.70 -29.27 -73.51
CA SER A 313 -24.77 -28.68 -72.69
C SER A 313 -25.36 -27.42 -73.34
N SER A 314 -26.16 -27.59 -74.38
CA SER A 314 -26.69 -26.53 -75.24
C SER A 314 -28.00 -25.93 -74.72
N ARG A 315 -28.18 -24.63 -74.95
CA ARG A 315 -29.37 -23.84 -74.60
C ARG A 315 -29.84 -23.06 -75.81
N PHE A 316 -31.15 -22.95 -75.99
CA PHE A 316 -31.77 -22.27 -77.12
C PHE A 316 -32.88 -21.34 -76.62
N LEU A 317 -32.77 -20.05 -76.97
CA LEU A 317 -33.77 -19.02 -76.74
C LEU A 317 -34.84 -19.10 -77.83
N LEU A 318 -36.09 -19.29 -77.44
CA LEU A 318 -37.23 -19.39 -78.35
C LEU A 318 -37.69 -18.02 -78.82
N THR A 319 -37.82 -17.85 -80.13
CA THR A 319 -38.44 -16.67 -80.77
C THR A 319 -39.94 -16.88 -81.04
N SER A 320 -40.42 -18.12 -81.03
CA SER A 320 -41.83 -18.51 -81.20
C SER A 320 -42.23 -19.59 -80.17
N PRO A 321 -43.53 -19.79 -79.89
CA PRO A 321 -43.98 -20.84 -78.97
C PRO A 321 -43.62 -22.25 -79.48
N LEU A 322 -43.20 -23.13 -78.58
CA LEU A 322 -42.75 -24.49 -78.90
C LEU A 322 -43.45 -25.54 -78.03
N VAL A 323 -44.05 -26.53 -78.67
CA VAL A 323 -44.71 -27.66 -77.99
C VAL A 323 -43.70 -28.78 -77.74
N ILE A 324 -43.59 -29.19 -76.47
CA ILE A 324 -42.87 -30.39 -76.04
C ILE A 324 -43.80 -31.59 -76.23
N LYS A 325 -43.33 -32.61 -76.92
CA LYS A 325 -44.03 -33.88 -77.22
C LYS A 325 -43.64 -35.00 -76.24
N THR A 326 -44.51 -35.99 -76.08
CA THR A 326 -44.23 -37.21 -75.28
C THR A 326 -43.28 -38.18 -75.99
N THR A 327 -43.31 -38.24 -77.32
CA THR A 327 -42.45 -39.07 -78.18
C THR A 327 -41.72 -38.21 -79.21
N PRO A 328 -40.56 -38.66 -79.75
CA PRO A 328 -39.82 -37.94 -80.79
C PRO A 328 -40.45 -38.18 -82.17
N ALA A 329 -41.67 -37.70 -82.38
CA ALA A 329 -42.41 -37.80 -83.63
C ALA A 329 -43.42 -36.64 -83.75
N ALA A 330 -43.68 -36.18 -84.98
CA ALA A 330 -44.56 -35.03 -85.23
C ALA A 330 -45.99 -35.22 -84.69
N ASN A 331 -46.51 -36.44 -84.81
CA ASN A 331 -47.83 -36.87 -84.32
C ASN A 331 -47.86 -37.26 -82.82
N GLY A 332 -46.75 -37.14 -82.08
CA GLY A 332 -46.72 -37.43 -80.65
C GLY A 332 -47.67 -36.52 -79.86
N GLU A 333 -48.15 -37.01 -78.70
CA GLU A 333 -49.04 -36.22 -77.83
C GLU A 333 -48.30 -35.01 -77.24
N ALA A 334 -49.02 -33.91 -76.99
CA ALA A 334 -48.45 -32.71 -76.37
C ALA A 334 -48.27 -32.90 -74.86
N LEU A 335 -47.02 -32.78 -74.38
CA LEU A 335 -46.66 -32.88 -72.97
C LEU A 335 -46.75 -31.52 -72.25
N ALA A 336 -46.30 -30.44 -72.91
CA ALA A 336 -46.34 -29.06 -72.41
C ALA A 336 -45.99 -28.06 -73.53
N THR A 337 -46.21 -26.76 -73.30
CA THR A 337 -45.77 -25.68 -74.19
C THR A 337 -44.75 -24.77 -73.48
N LEU A 338 -43.82 -24.21 -74.27
CA LEU A 338 -42.93 -23.11 -73.91
C LEU A 338 -43.30 -21.90 -74.78
N SER A 339 -43.33 -20.71 -74.18
CA SER A 339 -43.62 -19.45 -74.89
C SER A 339 -42.36 -18.92 -75.60
N ALA A 340 -42.56 -18.00 -76.56
CA ALA A 340 -41.48 -17.13 -77.01
C ALA A 340 -40.84 -16.39 -75.82
N GLY A 341 -39.51 -16.21 -75.85
CA GLY A 341 -38.71 -15.67 -74.75
C GLY A 341 -38.28 -16.70 -73.69
N ASN A 342 -38.72 -17.96 -73.78
CA ASN A 342 -38.18 -19.03 -72.94
C ASN A 342 -36.85 -19.57 -73.50
N VAL A 343 -35.95 -19.98 -72.60
CA VAL A 343 -34.75 -20.75 -72.96
C VAL A 343 -34.96 -22.22 -72.58
N TYR A 344 -34.93 -23.15 -73.53
CA TYR A 344 -34.84 -24.57 -73.21
C TYR A 344 -33.40 -25.06 -73.17
N TYR A 345 -33.21 -26.23 -72.56
CA TYR A 345 -31.92 -26.86 -72.33
C TYR A 345 -31.94 -28.32 -72.79
N THR A 346 -30.86 -28.77 -73.42
CA THR A 346 -30.70 -30.18 -73.84
C THR A 346 -29.26 -30.67 -73.69
N LYS A 347 -29.13 -32.00 -73.57
CA LYS A 347 -27.87 -32.76 -73.64
C LYS A 347 -27.98 -33.97 -74.58
N THR A 348 -29.09 -34.14 -75.28
CA THR A 348 -29.37 -35.36 -76.05
C THR A 348 -30.17 -35.04 -77.30
N ARG A 349 -29.68 -35.50 -78.46
CA ARG A 349 -30.43 -35.59 -79.71
C ARG A 349 -30.94 -37.02 -79.90
N VAL A 350 -32.14 -37.16 -80.42
CA VAL A 350 -32.76 -38.45 -80.74
C VAL A 350 -33.18 -38.42 -82.21
N THR A 351 -32.80 -39.45 -82.96
CA THR A 351 -33.21 -39.62 -84.37
C THR A 351 -34.20 -40.78 -84.43
N ASN A 352 -35.42 -40.53 -84.90
CA ASN A 352 -36.47 -41.55 -84.95
C ASN A 352 -36.33 -42.48 -86.18
N PRO A 353 -37.17 -43.54 -86.31
CA PRO A 353 -37.07 -44.51 -87.41
C PRO A 353 -37.28 -43.91 -88.81
N LEU A 354 -37.93 -42.75 -88.91
CA LEU A 354 -38.13 -41.99 -90.16
C LEU A 354 -36.97 -41.03 -90.47
N GLY A 355 -35.97 -40.93 -89.59
CA GLY A 355 -34.80 -40.05 -89.75
C GLY A 355 -34.96 -38.63 -89.18
N GLU A 356 -36.10 -38.28 -88.61
CA GLU A 356 -36.31 -36.95 -88.01
C GLU A 356 -35.48 -36.78 -86.73
N THR A 357 -34.93 -35.57 -86.50
CA THR A 357 -34.10 -35.29 -85.32
C THR A 357 -34.80 -34.42 -84.28
N TRP A 358 -34.72 -34.84 -83.02
CA TRP A 358 -35.42 -34.26 -81.88
C TRP A 358 -34.45 -33.98 -80.72
N HIS A 359 -34.62 -32.87 -80.01
CA HIS A 359 -33.93 -32.61 -78.74
C HIS A 359 -34.73 -33.14 -77.57
N GLN A 360 -34.08 -33.92 -76.70
CA GLN A 360 -34.64 -34.32 -75.41
C GLN A 360 -34.54 -33.13 -74.45
N VAL A 361 -35.66 -32.72 -73.88
CA VAL A 361 -35.77 -31.58 -72.96
C VAL A 361 -36.46 -32.00 -71.66
N SER A 362 -36.23 -31.23 -70.60
CA SER A 362 -36.98 -31.38 -69.36
C SER A 362 -37.71 -30.09 -69.00
N LYS A 363 -38.99 -30.23 -68.63
CA LYS A 363 -39.77 -29.17 -68.00
C LYS A 363 -40.34 -29.74 -66.70
N GLU A 364 -40.03 -29.10 -65.58
CA GLU A 364 -40.58 -29.44 -64.24
C GLU A 364 -40.41 -30.93 -63.87
N GLY A 365 -39.25 -31.51 -64.23
CA GLY A 365 -38.92 -32.92 -63.95
C GLY A 365 -39.52 -33.93 -64.94
N LYS A 366 -40.47 -33.54 -65.80
CA LYS A 366 -40.95 -34.38 -66.90
C LYS A 366 -39.97 -34.32 -68.06
N ILE A 367 -39.75 -35.45 -68.72
CA ILE A 367 -38.91 -35.60 -69.92
C ILE A 367 -39.82 -35.62 -71.14
N GLY A 368 -39.48 -34.84 -72.17
CA GLY A 368 -40.14 -34.87 -73.46
C GLY A 368 -39.21 -34.48 -74.59
N PHE A 369 -39.77 -34.30 -75.79
CA PHE A 369 -39.03 -34.07 -77.01
C PHE A 369 -39.54 -32.84 -77.75
N VAL A 370 -38.64 -32.03 -78.28
CA VAL A 370 -38.95 -30.97 -79.26
C VAL A 370 -38.18 -31.27 -80.54
N PRO A 371 -38.57 -30.76 -81.72
CA PRO A 371 -37.70 -30.83 -82.90
C PRO A 371 -36.31 -30.26 -82.58
N ALA A 372 -35.26 -30.76 -83.23
CA ALA A 372 -33.91 -30.26 -82.96
C ALA A 372 -33.77 -28.77 -83.35
N ASN A 373 -32.83 -28.09 -82.69
CA ASN A 373 -32.36 -26.72 -83.00
C ASN A 373 -33.44 -25.63 -83.13
N GLN A 374 -34.58 -25.77 -82.45
CA GLN A 374 -35.58 -24.70 -82.41
C GLN A 374 -35.06 -23.52 -81.58
N GLY A 375 -35.11 -22.30 -82.12
CA GLY A 375 -34.62 -21.08 -81.45
C GLY A 375 -33.11 -20.82 -81.58
N THR A 376 -32.67 -19.66 -81.07
CA THR A 376 -31.28 -19.18 -81.18
C THR A 376 -30.41 -19.71 -80.06
N ALA A 377 -29.22 -20.24 -80.35
CA ALA A 377 -28.29 -20.70 -79.31
C ALA A 377 -27.88 -19.56 -78.36
N ILE A 378 -27.84 -19.81 -77.05
CA ILE A 378 -27.53 -18.78 -76.04
C ILE A 378 -26.59 -19.32 -74.94
N ALA A 379 -25.60 -18.51 -74.56
CA ALA A 379 -24.61 -18.85 -73.54
C ALA A 379 -25.17 -18.69 -72.11
N TYR A 380 -24.44 -19.26 -71.14
CA TYR A 380 -24.51 -18.89 -69.74
C TYR A 380 -23.24 -18.12 -69.42
N GLU A 381 -23.37 -16.89 -68.93
CA GLU A 381 -22.26 -16.03 -68.53
C GLU A 381 -22.14 -16.03 -67.01
N THR A 382 -20.92 -16.16 -66.48
CA THR A 382 -20.66 -16.15 -65.04
C THR A 382 -20.39 -14.72 -64.58
N GLU A 383 -21.16 -14.25 -63.60
CA GLU A 383 -21.04 -12.92 -63.02
C GLU A 383 -20.66 -13.08 -61.55
N SER A 384 -19.67 -12.31 -61.08
CA SER A 384 -19.19 -12.36 -59.70
C SER A 384 -19.12 -10.96 -59.09
N ASN A 385 -19.41 -10.86 -57.79
CA ASN A 385 -19.38 -9.64 -56.97
C ASN A 385 -20.30 -8.47 -57.37
N LEU A 386 -21.00 -8.51 -58.51
CA LEU A 386 -21.98 -7.49 -58.87
C LEU A 386 -23.20 -7.52 -57.91
N SER A 387 -23.33 -6.47 -57.10
CA SER A 387 -24.42 -6.27 -56.15
C SER A 387 -25.41 -5.27 -56.75
N LEU A 388 -26.63 -5.72 -57.00
CA LEU A 388 -27.71 -4.92 -57.60
C LEU A 388 -28.86 -4.75 -56.62
N LYS A 389 -29.67 -3.71 -56.82
CA LYS A 389 -30.87 -3.44 -56.02
C LYS A 389 -32.12 -3.61 -56.90
N THR A 390 -33.14 -4.33 -56.43
CA THR A 390 -34.39 -4.47 -57.19
C THR A 390 -35.15 -3.14 -57.25
N THR A 391 -35.63 -2.78 -58.44
CA THR A 391 -36.45 -1.57 -58.67
C THR A 391 -37.94 -1.85 -58.48
N ALA A 392 -38.37 -3.09 -58.71
CA ALA A 392 -39.73 -3.58 -58.51
C ALA A 392 -39.72 -5.00 -57.88
N SER A 393 -40.88 -5.47 -57.43
CA SER A 393 -41.04 -6.87 -56.99
C SER A 393 -40.88 -7.81 -58.18
N THR A 394 -40.06 -8.86 -58.05
CA THR A 394 -39.64 -9.70 -59.20
C THR A 394 -39.65 -11.19 -58.85
N ALA A 395 -40.09 -12.02 -59.79
CA ALA A 395 -40.24 -13.46 -59.61
C ALA A 395 -38.95 -14.21 -59.96
N ILE A 396 -38.48 -15.06 -59.03
CA ILE A 396 -37.48 -16.09 -59.30
C ILE A 396 -38.19 -17.27 -59.94
N ARG A 397 -37.78 -17.64 -61.16
CA ARG A 397 -38.32 -18.77 -61.93
C ARG A 397 -37.37 -19.96 -61.89
N SER A 398 -37.92 -21.17 -61.99
CA SER A 398 -37.16 -22.43 -61.96
C SER A 398 -36.16 -22.56 -63.12
N TYR A 399 -36.41 -21.90 -64.25
CA TYR A 399 -35.45 -21.72 -65.34
C TYR A 399 -35.69 -20.39 -66.08
N ALA A 400 -34.81 -20.02 -67.01
CA ALA A 400 -34.87 -18.75 -67.73
C ALA A 400 -36.03 -18.70 -68.74
N GLY A 401 -37.08 -17.95 -68.42
CA GLY A 401 -38.24 -17.75 -69.29
C GLY A 401 -39.59 -17.61 -68.56
N PRO A 402 -40.57 -16.87 -69.09
CA PRO A 402 -41.85 -16.62 -68.41
C PRO A 402 -42.75 -17.85 -68.19
N SER A 403 -42.70 -18.90 -69.03
CA SER A 403 -43.54 -20.11 -68.83
C SER A 403 -42.90 -21.20 -67.95
N TYR A 404 -41.88 -20.85 -67.17
CA TYR A 404 -41.35 -21.66 -66.07
C TYR A 404 -41.94 -21.22 -64.71
N ALA A 405 -42.26 -22.21 -63.88
CA ALA A 405 -42.85 -22.00 -62.55
C ALA A 405 -42.04 -21.04 -61.67
N THR A 406 -42.73 -20.13 -60.99
CA THR A 406 -42.17 -19.27 -59.94
C THR A 406 -41.79 -20.12 -58.72
N VAL A 407 -40.57 -19.99 -58.23
CA VAL A 407 -40.07 -20.71 -57.04
C VAL A 407 -39.98 -19.82 -55.80
N GLN A 408 -39.91 -18.50 -55.97
CA GLN A 408 -39.88 -17.48 -54.91
C GLN A 408 -40.10 -16.09 -55.54
N THR A 409 -40.56 -15.10 -54.76
CA THR A 409 -40.59 -13.68 -55.16
C THR A 409 -39.59 -12.87 -54.33
N ILE A 410 -38.87 -11.95 -54.96
CA ILE A 410 -37.99 -10.96 -54.32
C ILE A 410 -38.76 -9.62 -54.26
N PRO A 411 -38.91 -8.99 -53.08
CA PRO A 411 -39.52 -7.67 -52.96
C PRO A 411 -38.76 -6.57 -53.70
N SER A 412 -39.41 -5.43 -53.97
CA SER A 412 -38.72 -4.21 -54.42
C SER A 412 -37.74 -3.69 -53.37
N ASN A 413 -36.75 -2.89 -53.80
CA ASN A 413 -35.68 -2.35 -52.97
C ASN A 413 -34.72 -3.38 -52.32
N THR A 414 -34.83 -4.67 -52.62
CA THR A 414 -33.96 -5.73 -52.09
C THR A 414 -32.59 -5.70 -52.77
N VAL A 415 -31.50 -5.71 -51.99
CA VAL A 415 -30.14 -5.86 -52.54
C VAL A 415 -29.81 -7.35 -52.72
N ILE A 416 -29.42 -7.73 -53.93
CA ILE A 416 -29.13 -9.11 -54.34
C ILE A 416 -27.78 -9.15 -55.07
N LYS A 417 -26.96 -10.16 -54.76
CA LYS A 417 -25.79 -10.52 -55.57
C LYS A 417 -26.22 -11.50 -56.66
N ILE A 418 -25.84 -11.21 -57.91
CA ILE A 418 -26.08 -12.14 -59.03
C ILE A 418 -24.92 -13.13 -59.16
N SER A 419 -25.18 -14.32 -59.71
CA SER A 419 -24.21 -15.41 -59.87
C SER A 419 -23.92 -15.79 -61.34
N GLY A 420 -24.48 -15.02 -62.27
CA GLY A 420 -24.42 -15.24 -63.71
C GLY A 420 -25.72 -14.84 -64.40
N ARG A 421 -25.76 -14.98 -65.72
CA ARG A 421 -26.90 -14.61 -66.56
C ARG A 421 -27.06 -15.51 -67.79
N ILE A 422 -28.28 -15.56 -68.31
CA ILE A 422 -28.63 -16.14 -69.62
C ILE A 422 -29.41 -15.06 -70.37
N GLY A 423 -28.73 -14.26 -71.19
CA GLY A 423 -29.30 -13.04 -71.76
C GLY A 423 -29.93 -12.15 -70.68
N ASN A 424 -31.19 -11.78 -70.88
CA ASN A 424 -31.94 -10.88 -69.97
C ASN A 424 -32.47 -11.55 -68.68
N TRP A 425 -31.88 -12.67 -68.26
CA TRP A 425 -32.24 -13.40 -67.04
C TRP A 425 -31.03 -13.56 -66.11
N TYR A 426 -31.06 -12.89 -64.96
CA TYR A 426 -30.03 -13.00 -63.93
C TYR A 426 -30.27 -14.22 -63.03
N ARG A 427 -29.22 -15.00 -62.77
CA ARG A 427 -29.24 -16.12 -61.85
C ARG A 427 -29.04 -15.62 -60.43
N VAL A 428 -30.12 -15.63 -59.66
CA VAL A 428 -30.24 -15.03 -58.32
C VAL A 428 -30.55 -16.09 -57.26
N SER A 429 -30.20 -15.79 -56.02
CA SER A 429 -30.58 -16.60 -54.86
C SER A 429 -31.16 -15.69 -53.77
N TYR A 430 -32.30 -16.07 -53.21
CA TYR A 430 -33.01 -15.34 -52.16
C TYR A 430 -33.75 -16.33 -51.26
N ASN A 431 -33.65 -16.16 -49.94
CA ASN A 431 -34.24 -17.05 -48.93
C ASN A 431 -34.02 -18.55 -49.20
N GLY A 432 -32.80 -18.93 -49.59
CA GLY A 432 -32.43 -20.32 -49.90
C GLY A 432 -33.01 -20.89 -51.20
N LYS A 433 -33.76 -20.11 -51.99
CA LYS A 433 -34.26 -20.48 -53.31
C LYS A 433 -33.40 -19.84 -54.40
N THR A 434 -32.90 -20.65 -55.32
CA THR A 434 -32.08 -20.19 -56.47
C THR A 434 -32.85 -20.40 -57.77
N GLY A 435 -32.74 -19.45 -58.69
CA GLY A 435 -33.36 -19.51 -60.02
C GLY A 435 -33.04 -18.27 -60.84
N TYR A 436 -33.92 -17.90 -61.76
CA TYR A 436 -33.70 -16.82 -62.71
C TYR A 436 -34.75 -15.71 -62.57
N ALA A 437 -34.32 -14.46 -62.51
CA ALA A 437 -35.17 -13.26 -62.47
C ALA A 437 -34.83 -12.31 -63.63
N ALA A 438 -35.79 -11.48 -64.06
CA ALA A 438 -35.62 -10.61 -65.23
C ALA A 438 -34.66 -9.44 -64.95
N SER A 439 -33.68 -9.22 -65.83
CA SER A 439 -32.59 -8.25 -65.62
C SER A 439 -33.06 -6.80 -65.47
N ASN A 440 -34.14 -6.42 -66.18
CA ASN A 440 -34.75 -5.09 -66.14
C ASN A 440 -35.40 -4.72 -64.79
N THR A 441 -35.49 -5.66 -63.84
CA THR A 441 -36.01 -5.40 -62.48
C THR A 441 -34.93 -4.99 -61.46
N PHE A 442 -33.72 -4.65 -61.92
CA PHE A 442 -32.55 -4.33 -61.10
C PHE A 442 -31.86 -3.02 -61.51
N THR A 443 -31.17 -2.36 -60.57
CA THR A 443 -30.29 -1.20 -60.79
C THR A 443 -28.96 -1.32 -60.03
N THR A 444 -27.95 -0.55 -60.42
CA THR A 444 -26.61 -0.53 -59.81
C THR A 444 -26.60 0.15 -58.44
N LEU A 445 -25.75 -0.35 -57.53
CA LEU A 445 -25.66 0.13 -56.14
C LEU A 445 -24.27 0.70 -55.84
N ALA A 446 -24.19 2.02 -55.66
CA ALA A 446 -23.01 2.67 -55.08
C ALA A 446 -23.10 2.64 -53.54
N THR A 447 -22.05 2.16 -52.88
CA THR A 447 -22.00 2.02 -51.41
C THR A 447 -21.07 3.08 -50.80
N LYS A 448 -21.52 3.72 -49.72
CA LYS A 448 -20.77 4.75 -48.99
C LYS A 448 -20.34 4.17 -47.65
N GLN A 449 -19.05 4.28 -47.34
CA GLN A 449 -18.46 3.90 -46.07
C GLN A 449 -17.83 5.14 -45.42
N THR A 450 -18.26 5.46 -44.21
CA THR A 450 -17.54 6.44 -43.38
C THR A 450 -16.22 5.82 -42.94
N ILE A 451 -15.12 6.55 -43.12
CA ILE A 451 -13.77 6.18 -42.69
C ILE A 451 -13.26 7.20 -41.68
N SER A 452 -12.25 6.81 -40.88
CA SER A 452 -11.53 7.78 -40.05
C SER A 452 -10.92 8.86 -40.94
N GLY A 453 -10.87 10.10 -40.45
CA GLY A 453 -10.49 11.27 -41.24
C GLY A 453 -9.03 11.21 -41.70
N ALA A 454 -8.83 10.86 -42.97
CA ALA A 454 -7.52 10.66 -43.57
C ALA A 454 -7.10 11.86 -44.43
N ARG A 455 -5.78 12.10 -44.50
CA ARG A 455 -5.18 13.14 -45.34
C ARG A 455 -4.12 12.54 -46.24
N PHE A 456 -4.02 13.08 -47.45
CA PHE A 456 -3.07 12.62 -48.45
C PHE A 456 -2.49 13.84 -49.19
N GLU A 457 -1.16 13.90 -49.29
CA GLU A 457 -0.46 14.85 -50.13
C GLU A 457 -0.30 14.25 -51.52
N LEU A 458 -0.73 14.99 -52.54
CA LEU A 458 -0.73 14.51 -53.92
C LEU A 458 0.67 14.50 -54.51
N GLU A 459 1.02 13.41 -55.18
CA GLU A 459 2.28 13.28 -55.92
C GLU A 459 2.15 13.84 -57.34
N ASN A 460 0.93 13.91 -57.88
CA ASN A 460 0.61 14.31 -59.24
C ASN A 460 -0.64 15.22 -59.28
N THR A 461 -0.90 15.85 -60.43
CA THR A 461 -2.11 16.65 -60.66
C THR A 461 -3.35 15.75 -60.80
N VAL A 462 -4.41 16.02 -60.03
CA VAL A 462 -5.60 15.15 -59.95
C VAL A 462 -6.91 15.94 -60.05
N SER A 463 -7.84 15.44 -60.87
CA SER A 463 -9.18 16.01 -61.06
C SER A 463 -10.17 15.52 -60.00
N ILE A 464 -10.94 16.44 -59.41
CA ILE A 464 -12.11 16.15 -58.58
C ILE A 464 -13.33 15.93 -59.49
N LYS A 465 -13.88 14.72 -59.48
CA LYS A 465 -15.02 14.27 -60.30
C LYS A 465 -16.37 14.54 -59.64
N SER A 466 -17.42 14.77 -60.43
CA SER A 466 -18.77 15.05 -59.93
C SER A 466 -19.53 13.84 -59.38
N SER A 467 -19.18 12.63 -59.84
CA SER A 467 -19.67 11.35 -59.31
C SER A 467 -18.48 10.36 -59.17
N PRO A 468 -18.63 9.21 -58.48
CA PRO A 468 -17.57 8.20 -58.34
C PRO A 468 -17.45 7.37 -59.63
N ASP A 469 -17.05 8.04 -60.71
CA ASP A 469 -16.90 7.53 -62.08
C ASP A 469 -15.79 8.33 -62.78
N ALA A 470 -14.89 7.65 -63.49
CA ALA A 470 -13.80 8.28 -64.23
C ALA A 470 -14.29 9.18 -65.38
N GLN A 471 -15.45 8.87 -65.96
CA GLN A 471 -16.05 9.63 -67.06
C GLN A 471 -16.90 10.81 -66.59
N ALA A 472 -17.06 11.01 -65.28
CA ALA A 472 -17.80 12.14 -64.74
C ALA A 472 -17.12 13.49 -65.04
N SER A 473 -17.90 14.57 -65.00
CA SER A 473 -17.40 15.93 -65.20
C SER A 473 -16.43 16.35 -64.09
N THR A 474 -15.38 17.08 -64.45
CA THR A 474 -14.39 17.62 -63.50
C THR A 474 -14.91 18.91 -62.88
N LEU A 475 -14.99 18.96 -61.54
CA LEU A 475 -15.46 20.12 -60.76
C LEU A 475 -14.34 21.11 -60.43
N ALA A 476 -13.14 20.59 -60.17
CA ALA A 476 -11.92 21.31 -59.81
C ALA A 476 -10.69 20.39 -59.97
N THR A 477 -9.49 20.97 -59.88
CA THR A 477 -8.21 20.25 -59.95
C THR A 477 -7.36 20.60 -58.73
N LEU A 478 -6.66 19.60 -58.18
CA LEU A 478 -5.57 19.74 -57.20
C LEU A 478 -4.24 19.43 -57.89
N GLN A 479 -3.16 20.08 -57.49
CA GLN A 479 -1.81 19.90 -58.04
C GLN A 479 -0.94 19.02 -57.13
N SER A 480 0.21 18.60 -57.65
CA SER A 480 1.27 17.98 -56.83
C SER A 480 1.64 18.89 -55.65
N GLY A 481 1.79 18.31 -54.45
CA GLY A 481 2.03 19.02 -53.19
C GLY A 481 0.79 19.66 -52.54
N ASP A 482 -0.40 19.58 -53.13
CA ASP A 482 -1.65 19.91 -52.40
C ASP A 482 -2.09 18.73 -51.52
N ILE A 483 -2.62 19.02 -50.33
CA ILE A 483 -3.09 18.00 -49.39
C ILE A 483 -4.62 17.99 -49.36
N TYR A 484 -5.24 16.84 -49.63
CA TYR A 484 -6.70 16.69 -49.47
C TYR A 484 -7.06 15.92 -48.20
N TYR A 485 -8.29 16.15 -47.71
CA TYR A 485 -8.89 15.46 -46.57
C TYR A 485 -10.15 14.70 -46.99
N THR A 486 -10.35 13.52 -46.42
CA THR A 486 -11.53 12.70 -46.66
C THR A 486 -11.99 11.94 -45.41
N THR A 487 -13.30 11.76 -45.28
CA THR A 487 -13.96 10.95 -44.24
C THR A 487 -14.88 9.88 -44.84
N GLN A 488 -14.90 9.75 -46.17
CA GLN A 488 -15.82 8.84 -46.85
C GLN A 488 -15.15 8.15 -48.04
N LEU A 489 -15.13 6.83 -47.97
CA LEU A 489 -14.79 5.92 -49.04
C LEU A 489 -16.09 5.53 -49.77
N VAL A 490 -16.11 5.64 -51.10
CA VAL A 490 -17.27 5.30 -51.92
C VAL A 490 -16.87 4.21 -52.91
N THR A 491 -17.55 3.07 -52.85
CA THR A 491 -17.35 1.95 -53.77
C THR A 491 -18.49 1.91 -54.78
N SER A 492 -18.15 2.07 -56.06
CA SER A 492 -19.08 2.09 -57.20
C SER A 492 -18.47 1.29 -58.34
N ASN A 493 -19.24 0.40 -58.98
CA ASN A 493 -18.77 -0.46 -60.08
C ASN A 493 -17.45 -1.22 -59.80
N GLY A 494 -17.19 -1.59 -58.54
CA GLY A 494 -15.96 -2.25 -58.11
C GLY A 494 -14.74 -1.32 -57.90
N GLN A 495 -14.85 -0.03 -58.25
CA GLN A 495 -13.81 0.98 -58.02
C GLN A 495 -14.06 1.75 -56.71
N GLN A 496 -12.97 2.21 -56.09
CA GLN A 496 -13.00 2.96 -54.83
C GLN A 496 -12.58 4.41 -55.03
N TRP A 497 -13.32 5.31 -54.36
CA TRP A 497 -13.18 6.75 -54.48
C TRP A 497 -13.19 7.42 -53.10
N HIS A 498 -12.29 8.38 -52.88
CA HIS A 498 -12.36 9.30 -51.74
C HIS A 498 -13.31 10.45 -52.08
N ARG A 499 -14.28 10.74 -51.20
CA ARG A 499 -15.06 11.99 -51.29
C ARG A 499 -14.24 13.12 -50.68
N VAL A 500 -14.02 14.18 -51.43
CA VAL A 500 -13.12 15.30 -51.09
C VAL A 500 -13.80 16.65 -51.35
N SER A 501 -13.32 17.70 -50.70
CA SER A 501 -13.76 19.08 -50.95
C SER A 501 -12.58 20.00 -51.21
N LYS A 502 -12.71 20.86 -52.23
CA LYS A 502 -11.79 21.97 -52.51
C LYS A 502 -12.59 23.26 -52.64
N ASP A 503 -12.28 24.25 -51.82
CA ASP A 503 -12.85 25.61 -51.87
C ASP A 503 -14.39 25.62 -52.01
N GLY A 504 -15.06 24.75 -51.23
CA GLY A 504 -16.53 24.58 -51.22
C GLY A 504 -17.08 23.58 -52.24
N LYS A 505 -16.35 23.22 -53.29
CA LYS A 505 -16.75 22.21 -54.27
C LYS A 505 -16.45 20.80 -53.76
N THR A 506 -17.48 19.98 -53.61
CA THR A 506 -17.35 18.59 -53.15
C THR A 506 -17.52 17.60 -54.29
N GLY A 507 -16.60 16.64 -54.41
CA GLY A 507 -16.64 15.60 -55.43
C GLY A 507 -15.82 14.37 -55.02
N TYR A 508 -15.33 13.63 -56.01
CA TYR A 508 -14.68 12.33 -55.83
C TYR A 508 -13.31 12.29 -56.52
N ILE A 509 -12.33 11.70 -55.85
CA ILE A 509 -10.98 11.42 -56.37
C ILE A 509 -10.76 9.90 -56.24
N PRO A 510 -10.09 9.21 -57.19
CA PRO A 510 -9.73 7.81 -57.02
C PRO A 510 -8.94 7.56 -55.73
N VAL A 511 -9.00 6.35 -55.17
CA VAL A 511 -8.08 5.98 -54.08
C VAL A 511 -6.64 5.84 -54.64
N ASN A 512 -5.62 5.92 -53.77
CA ASN A 512 -4.19 5.82 -54.13
C ASN A 512 -3.68 6.92 -55.08
N GLN A 513 -3.89 8.19 -54.71
CA GLN A 513 -3.46 9.36 -55.52
C GLN A 513 -2.36 10.21 -54.85
N GLY A 514 -1.87 9.78 -53.69
CA GLY A 514 -0.85 10.51 -52.93
C GLY A 514 -0.48 9.81 -51.61
N LYS A 515 0.65 10.21 -51.03
CA LYS A 515 1.18 9.68 -49.76
C LYS A 515 0.33 10.13 -48.57
N SER A 516 0.15 9.25 -47.57
CA SER A 516 -0.60 9.61 -46.36
C SER A 516 0.20 10.57 -45.48
N VAL A 517 -0.44 11.65 -45.02
CA VAL A 517 0.16 12.66 -44.15
C VAL A 517 -0.66 12.83 -42.88
N GLN A 518 0.01 13.08 -41.76
CA GLN A 518 -0.64 13.19 -40.45
C GLN A 518 -0.87 14.65 -40.07
N TYR A 519 -2.02 14.93 -39.44
CA TYR A 519 -2.24 16.19 -38.75
C TYR A 519 -1.73 16.05 -37.33
N GLN A 520 -0.75 16.88 -36.96
CA GLN A 520 -0.30 16.99 -35.58
C GLN A 520 -0.94 18.23 -34.96
N SER A 521 -1.62 18.10 -33.83
CA SER A 521 -2.05 19.25 -33.04
C SER A 521 -0.87 19.78 -32.24
N ASP A 522 -0.47 21.02 -32.50
CA ASP A 522 0.53 21.74 -31.73
C ASP A 522 0.06 23.17 -31.50
N ARG A 523 0.31 23.71 -30.32
CA ARG A 523 -0.07 25.07 -29.93
C ARG A 523 1.18 25.87 -29.60
N ILE A 524 1.78 26.42 -30.65
CA ILE A 524 3.00 27.23 -30.58
C ILE A 524 2.74 28.64 -31.13
N VAL A 525 3.22 29.64 -30.39
CA VAL A 525 3.26 31.04 -30.81
C VAL A 525 4.50 31.25 -31.69
N MET A 526 4.25 31.50 -32.96
CA MET A 526 5.27 31.80 -33.96
C MET A 526 5.23 33.30 -34.33
N GLN A 527 6.27 33.76 -34.99
CA GLN A 527 6.34 35.06 -35.66
C GLN A 527 6.56 34.84 -37.16
N THR A 528 5.81 35.53 -38.02
CA THR A 528 6.04 35.47 -39.47
C THR A 528 7.37 36.13 -39.85
N THR A 529 8.11 35.49 -40.77
CA THR A 529 9.41 35.97 -41.27
C THR A 529 9.29 36.78 -42.57
N ALA A 530 8.17 36.59 -43.29
CA ALA A 530 7.82 37.32 -44.51
C ALA A 530 6.30 37.54 -44.60
N SER A 531 5.86 38.35 -45.55
CA SER A 531 4.43 38.46 -45.90
C SER A 531 3.96 37.16 -46.56
N THR A 532 2.95 36.49 -46.02
CA THR A 532 2.53 35.13 -46.45
C THR A 532 1.01 35.01 -46.64
N PRO A 533 0.53 34.30 -47.68
CA PRO A 533 -0.89 33.99 -47.82
C PRO A 533 -1.33 32.95 -46.77
N LEU A 534 -2.44 33.25 -46.08
CA LEU A 534 -3.22 32.29 -45.31
C LEU A 534 -4.22 31.63 -46.26
N ARG A 535 -4.09 30.32 -46.47
CA ARG A 535 -4.88 29.55 -47.44
C ARG A 535 -6.03 28.79 -46.79
N SER A 536 -7.09 28.51 -47.55
CA SER A 536 -8.28 27.76 -47.10
C SER A 536 -7.96 26.33 -46.63
N TYR A 537 -6.94 25.70 -47.23
CA TYR A 537 -6.38 24.42 -46.79
C TYR A 537 -4.87 24.33 -47.10
N ALA A 538 -4.23 23.24 -46.69
CA ALA A 538 -2.80 22.99 -46.91
C ALA A 538 -2.52 22.61 -48.37
N GLY A 539 -1.78 23.47 -49.08
CA GLY A 539 -1.44 23.30 -50.49
C GLY A 539 -1.41 24.64 -51.24
N ASN A 540 -0.57 24.75 -52.28
CA ASN A 540 -0.35 26.01 -52.99
C ASN A 540 -1.51 26.45 -53.89
N THR A 541 -2.45 25.57 -54.25
CA THR A 541 -3.58 25.93 -55.13
C THR A 541 -4.92 26.07 -54.42
N TYR A 542 -4.91 26.05 -53.09
CA TYR A 542 -6.03 26.45 -52.24
C TYR A 542 -6.15 27.97 -52.15
N ALA A 543 -7.40 28.47 -52.11
CA ALA A 543 -7.70 29.90 -52.14
C ALA A 543 -7.09 30.65 -50.94
N THR A 544 -6.51 31.82 -51.20
CA THR A 544 -6.03 32.73 -50.14
C THR A 544 -7.22 33.39 -49.44
N VAL A 545 -7.39 33.13 -48.14
CA VAL A 545 -8.47 33.71 -47.31
C VAL A 545 -8.07 35.02 -46.62
N LYS A 546 -6.76 35.26 -46.43
CA LYS A 546 -6.17 36.54 -46.01
C LYS A 546 -4.65 36.54 -46.28
N THR A 547 -3.98 37.68 -46.25
CA THR A 547 -2.51 37.78 -46.20
C THR A 547 -2.06 38.20 -44.79
N ILE A 548 -1.01 37.57 -44.26
CA ILE A 548 -0.41 37.88 -42.96
C ILE A 548 0.89 38.68 -43.20
N PRO A 549 1.03 39.91 -42.66
CA PRO A 549 2.27 40.69 -42.78
C PRO A 549 3.48 40.03 -42.11
N SER A 550 4.69 40.40 -42.50
CA SER A 550 5.92 39.99 -41.80
C SER A 550 5.97 40.55 -40.36
N GLY A 551 6.66 39.85 -39.46
CA GLY A 551 6.80 40.23 -38.05
C GLY A 551 5.56 39.98 -37.17
N THR A 552 4.46 39.50 -37.76
CA THR A 552 3.19 39.28 -37.07
C THR A 552 3.29 38.09 -36.11
N SER A 553 2.84 38.26 -34.87
CA SER A 553 2.67 37.14 -33.94
C SER A 553 1.44 36.31 -34.32
N ILE A 554 1.61 35.01 -34.47
CA ILE A 554 0.58 34.07 -34.93
C ILE A 554 0.54 32.83 -34.04
N THR A 555 -0.65 32.33 -33.76
CA THR A 555 -0.82 31.06 -33.05
C THR A 555 -1.00 29.94 -34.05
N VAL A 556 -0.02 29.05 -34.13
CA VAL A 556 -0.17 27.75 -34.77
C VAL A 556 -1.04 26.88 -33.87
N THR A 557 -1.93 26.10 -34.48
CA THR A 557 -2.91 25.22 -33.81
C THR A 557 -2.81 23.76 -34.26
N GLY A 558 -1.80 23.49 -35.09
CA GLY A 558 -1.42 22.20 -35.63
C GLY A 558 -0.69 22.36 -36.95
N MET A 559 -0.16 21.27 -37.45
CA MET A 559 0.55 21.22 -38.72
C MET A 559 0.19 19.96 -39.51
N ILE A 560 0.29 20.05 -40.83
CA ILE A 560 0.25 18.90 -41.73
C ILE A 560 1.49 19.03 -42.61
N ASP A 561 2.50 18.21 -42.33
CA ASP A 561 3.80 18.31 -42.98
C ASP A 561 4.31 19.77 -42.95
N ASP A 562 4.75 20.34 -44.07
CA ASP A 562 5.23 21.72 -44.19
C ASP A 562 4.15 22.84 -44.11
N TRP A 563 2.95 22.56 -43.58
CA TRP A 563 1.86 23.54 -43.47
C TRP A 563 1.37 23.75 -42.04
N TYR A 564 1.59 24.95 -41.49
CA TYR A 564 1.06 25.37 -40.20
C TYR A 564 -0.38 25.87 -40.30
N ARG A 565 -1.28 25.29 -39.50
CA ARG A 565 -2.66 25.75 -39.32
C ARG A 565 -2.70 26.92 -38.35
N VAL A 566 -3.03 28.11 -38.85
CA VAL A 566 -2.95 29.38 -38.14
C VAL A 566 -4.31 30.08 -38.09
N THR A 567 -4.58 30.76 -36.98
CA THR A 567 -5.69 31.71 -36.87
C THR A 567 -5.16 33.15 -36.88
N TYR A 568 -5.64 33.98 -37.80
CA TYR A 568 -5.27 35.40 -37.92
C TYR A 568 -6.50 36.26 -38.27
N SER A 569 -6.70 37.35 -37.52
CA SER A 569 -7.88 38.25 -37.62
C SER A 569 -9.23 37.51 -37.72
N GLY A 570 -9.45 36.47 -36.90
CA GLY A 570 -10.70 35.69 -36.91
C GLY A 570 -10.88 34.74 -38.10
N LYS A 571 -9.92 34.66 -39.05
CA LYS A 571 -9.89 33.64 -40.11
C LYS A 571 -8.92 32.54 -39.71
N THR A 572 -9.29 31.29 -39.97
CA THR A 572 -8.41 30.12 -39.81
C THR A 572 -8.03 29.58 -41.18
N GLY A 573 -6.78 29.18 -41.35
CA GLY A 573 -6.27 28.61 -42.60
C GLY A 573 -4.88 28.00 -42.41
N TYR A 574 -4.14 27.83 -43.49
CA TYR A 574 -2.78 27.27 -43.48
C TYR A 574 -1.76 28.23 -44.13
N ILE A 575 -0.56 28.28 -43.57
CA ILE A 575 0.62 28.94 -44.14
C ILE A 575 1.75 27.90 -44.31
N ALA A 576 2.68 28.13 -45.23
CA ALA A 576 3.87 27.27 -45.32
C ALA A 576 4.81 27.52 -44.13
N SER A 577 5.35 26.44 -43.56
CA SER A 577 6.20 26.39 -42.37
C SER A 577 7.34 27.42 -42.41
N ARG A 578 8.07 27.44 -43.53
CA ARG A 578 9.20 28.35 -43.84
C ARG A 578 8.94 29.85 -43.68
N TYR A 579 7.69 30.30 -43.63
CA TYR A 579 7.34 31.72 -43.43
C TYR A 579 7.08 32.08 -41.96
N ALA A 580 7.36 31.18 -41.03
CA ALA A 580 7.23 31.38 -39.60
C ALA A 580 8.44 30.84 -38.84
N LYS A 581 8.82 31.52 -37.76
CA LYS A 581 9.83 31.07 -36.78
C LYS A 581 9.26 31.13 -35.37
N GLU A 582 9.83 30.40 -34.43
CA GLU A 582 9.40 30.44 -33.04
C GLU A 582 9.52 31.86 -32.46
N LYS A 583 8.50 32.31 -31.71
CA LYS A 583 8.55 33.58 -31.01
C LYS A 583 9.10 33.41 -29.60
N VAL A 584 10.40 33.65 -29.46
CA VAL A 584 11.09 33.70 -28.15
C VAL A 584 11.01 35.11 -27.57
N MET A 585 10.71 35.23 -26.27
CA MET A 585 10.67 36.50 -25.54
C MET A 585 11.62 36.43 -24.33
N THR A 586 12.43 37.47 -24.12
CA THR A 586 13.36 37.56 -22.98
C THR A 586 12.94 38.70 -22.05
N GLN A 587 12.84 38.41 -20.76
CA GLN A 587 12.55 39.36 -19.70
C GLN A 587 13.76 39.43 -18.74
N SER A 588 14.26 40.65 -18.50
CA SER A 588 15.26 40.89 -17.44
C SER A 588 14.58 40.90 -16.08
N ILE A 589 15.19 40.27 -15.08
CA ILE A 589 14.73 40.24 -13.68
C ILE A 589 15.88 40.58 -12.73
N PRO A 590 15.61 41.06 -11.50
CA PRO A 590 16.64 41.17 -10.47
C PRO A 590 17.35 39.83 -10.24
N SER A 591 18.66 39.87 -9.97
CA SER A 591 19.44 38.66 -9.71
C SER A 591 18.85 37.86 -8.56
N SER A 592 18.40 36.65 -8.88
CA SER A 592 17.63 35.77 -8.00
C SER A 592 18.32 34.41 -7.88
N TYR A 593 18.28 33.83 -6.69
CA TYR A 593 18.97 32.57 -6.37
C TYR A 593 17.94 31.47 -6.10
N TYR A 594 18.19 30.26 -6.60
CA TYR A 594 17.28 29.13 -6.47
C TYR A 594 18.03 27.87 -6.06
N ARG A 595 17.64 27.30 -4.91
CA ARG A 595 18.12 26.03 -4.37
C ARG A 595 17.39 24.86 -5.03
N LEU A 596 18.12 23.89 -5.55
CA LEU A 596 17.54 22.72 -6.19
C LEU A 596 17.14 21.65 -5.17
N GLU A 597 15.91 21.13 -5.26
CA GLU A 597 15.45 20.03 -4.39
C GLU A 597 15.87 18.64 -4.91
N ARG A 598 16.24 18.55 -6.20
CA ARG A 598 16.68 17.32 -6.88
C ARG A 598 17.71 17.65 -7.95
N THR A 599 18.37 16.65 -8.51
CA THR A 599 19.26 16.84 -9.67
C THR A 599 18.49 17.43 -10.86
N VAL A 600 19.01 18.50 -11.46
CA VAL A 600 18.40 19.22 -12.59
C VAL A 600 19.41 19.37 -13.72
N GLU A 601 18.94 19.11 -14.94
CA GLU A 601 19.72 19.29 -16.15
C GLU A 601 19.70 20.75 -16.61
N VAL A 602 20.88 21.36 -16.73
CA VAL A 602 21.04 22.67 -17.37
C VAL A 602 21.09 22.44 -18.88
N LYS A 603 20.11 22.96 -19.61
CA LYS A 603 19.92 22.80 -21.05
C LYS A 603 20.70 23.84 -21.85
N ALA A 604 21.18 23.47 -23.03
CA ALA A 604 21.91 24.37 -23.93
C ALA A 604 21.00 25.42 -24.60
N SER A 605 19.68 25.14 -24.64
CA SER A 605 18.64 26.00 -25.19
C SER A 605 17.36 25.91 -24.35
N HIS A 606 16.44 26.85 -24.54
CA HIS A 606 15.19 27.02 -23.79
C HIS A 606 14.06 26.11 -24.30
N HIS A 607 14.32 24.79 -24.32
CA HIS A 607 13.34 23.73 -24.57
C HIS A 607 13.85 22.39 -24.00
N ALA A 608 12.94 21.51 -23.58
CA ALA A 608 13.30 20.29 -22.84
C ALA A 608 14.19 19.29 -23.60
N THR A 609 14.12 19.29 -24.94
CA THR A 609 14.88 18.40 -25.84
C THR A 609 16.30 18.86 -26.16
N ALA A 610 16.73 20.04 -25.68
CA ALA A 610 18.09 20.52 -25.89
C ALA A 610 19.14 19.64 -25.17
N GLU A 611 20.39 19.72 -25.64
CA GLU A 611 21.52 19.05 -25.01
C GLU A 611 21.75 19.54 -23.58
N THR A 612 22.29 18.68 -22.72
CA THR A 612 22.57 19.00 -21.31
C THR A 612 24.00 19.49 -21.15
N VAL A 613 24.16 20.77 -20.78
CA VAL A 613 25.45 21.45 -20.56
C VAL A 613 26.17 20.92 -19.32
N VAL A 614 25.41 20.72 -18.24
CA VAL A 614 25.86 20.24 -16.93
C VAL A 614 24.64 19.75 -16.13
N ARG A 615 24.87 18.92 -15.12
CA ARG A 615 23.84 18.49 -14.16
C ARG A 615 24.17 19.09 -12.81
N LEU A 616 23.29 19.97 -12.32
CA LEU A 616 23.37 20.50 -10.96
C LEU A 616 22.66 19.53 -10.01
N SER A 617 23.20 19.33 -8.82
CA SER A 617 22.74 18.33 -7.85
C SER A 617 21.69 18.88 -6.88
N SER A 618 20.99 18.00 -6.17
CA SER A 618 20.14 18.42 -5.04
C SER A 618 20.98 19.18 -4.00
N GLY A 619 20.50 20.34 -3.56
CA GLY A 619 21.21 21.23 -2.64
C GLY A 619 22.22 22.18 -3.29
N ASP A 620 22.40 22.13 -4.61
CA ASP A 620 23.11 23.16 -5.36
C ASP A 620 22.18 24.37 -5.57
N VAL A 621 22.73 25.58 -5.56
CA VAL A 621 22.03 26.85 -5.80
C VAL A 621 22.49 27.41 -7.13
N TYR A 622 21.55 27.81 -7.99
CA TYR A 622 21.86 28.55 -9.22
C TYR A 622 21.35 29.99 -9.18
N THR A 623 22.06 30.88 -9.89
CA THR A 623 21.72 32.29 -10.02
C THR A 623 21.16 32.59 -11.40
N THR A 624 20.11 33.41 -11.50
CA THR A 624 19.54 33.90 -12.76
C THR A 624 19.21 35.39 -12.66
N ASN A 625 19.31 36.10 -13.78
CA ASN A 625 18.84 37.47 -13.96
C ASN A 625 17.92 37.61 -15.18
N GLN A 626 17.51 36.51 -15.82
CA GLN A 626 16.73 36.52 -17.05
C GLN A 626 15.74 35.34 -17.11
N VAL A 627 14.51 35.63 -17.49
CA VAL A 627 13.48 34.65 -17.86
C VAL A 627 13.33 34.66 -19.39
N VAL A 628 13.42 33.50 -20.02
CA VAL A 628 13.14 33.30 -21.44
C VAL A 628 11.86 32.50 -21.59
N THR A 629 10.90 33.05 -22.32
CA THR A 629 9.63 32.38 -22.66
C THR A 629 9.70 31.94 -24.12
N ASN A 630 9.52 30.65 -24.37
CA ASN A 630 9.52 30.07 -25.72
C ASN A 630 8.12 30.10 -26.36
N GLY A 631 8.00 29.64 -27.61
CA GLY A 631 6.76 29.69 -28.38
C GLY A 631 5.65 28.80 -27.79
N HIS A 632 6.01 27.73 -27.08
CA HIS A 632 5.06 26.87 -26.34
C HIS A 632 4.60 27.49 -25.00
N SER A 633 5.02 28.73 -24.70
CA SER A 633 4.79 29.43 -23.43
C SER A 633 5.51 28.80 -22.23
N GLU A 634 6.51 27.95 -22.46
CA GLU A 634 7.38 27.47 -21.39
C GLU A 634 8.35 28.58 -20.95
N GLN A 635 8.57 28.70 -19.65
CA GLN A 635 9.48 29.67 -19.07
C GLN A 635 10.75 29.01 -18.53
N TRP A 636 11.89 29.60 -18.86
CA TRP A 636 13.23 29.10 -18.57
C TRP A 636 14.08 30.20 -17.96
N HIS A 637 14.69 29.94 -16.80
CA HIS A 637 15.75 30.76 -16.24
C HIS A 637 17.03 30.59 -17.05
N ARG A 638 17.64 31.70 -17.48
CA ARG A 638 18.98 31.71 -18.09
C ARG A 638 20.03 31.90 -17.00
N LEU A 639 21.02 31.02 -16.97
CA LEU A 639 22.09 30.97 -15.99
C LEU A 639 23.44 30.76 -16.66
N THR A 640 24.51 30.99 -15.90
CA THR A 640 25.88 30.65 -16.30
C THR A 640 26.45 29.66 -15.29
N VAL A 641 27.01 28.55 -15.76
CA VAL A 641 27.72 27.56 -14.93
C VAL A 641 29.13 27.39 -15.49
N ASP A 642 30.14 27.67 -14.66
CA ASP A 642 31.57 27.58 -15.00
C ASP A 642 31.91 28.17 -16.40
N GLY A 643 31.38 29.37 -16.67
CA GLY A 643 31.58 30.12 -17.91
C GLY A 643 30.66 29.75 -19.09
N LYS A 644 29.87 28.67 -19.00
CA LYS A 644 28.91 28.27 -20.05
C LYS A 644 27.52 28.82 -19.77
N THR A 645 26.89 29.44 -20.78
CA THR A 645 25.46 29.80 -20.72
C THR A 645 24.60 28.54 -20.83
N GLY A 646 23.53 28.47 -20.05
CA GLY A 646 22.49 27.45 -20.17
C GLY A 646 21.14 27.91 -19.62
N TYR A 647 20.18 26.99 -19.63
CA TYR A 647 18.77 27.23 -19.31
C TYR A 647 18.23 26.14 -18.39
N VAL A 648 17.50 26.54 -17.35
CA VAL A 648 16.77 25.64 -16.46
C VAL A 648 15.32 26.08 -16.47
N GLN A 649 14.38 25.15 -16.58
CA GLN A 649 12.95 25.50 -16.57
C GLN A 649 12.60 26.21 -15.25
N ILE A 650 11.64 27.14 -15.26
CA ILE A 650 11.18 27.79 -14.03
C ILE A 650 10.59 26.74 -13.06
N ASN A 651 10.54 27.07 -11.76
CA ASN A 651 10.02 26.20 -10.69
C ASN A 651 10.81 24.88 -10.45
N GLN A 652 12.05 24.78 -10.95
CA GLN A 652 12.94 23.64 -10.70
C GLN A 652 13.71 23.72 -9.36
N GLY A 653 13.60 24.85 -8.65
CA GLY A 653 14.20 25.06 -7.33
C GLY A 653 13.45 26.11 -6.50
N SER A 654 13.68 26.08 -5.19
CA SER A 654 13.10 26.98 -4.19
C SER A 654 13.88 28.30 -4.13
N PRO A 655 13.23 29.48 -4.10
CA PRO A 655 13.95 30.76 -4.01
C PRO A 655 14.69 30.87 -2.68
N VAL A 656 15.93 31.36 -2.70
CA VAL A 656 16.77 31.61 -1.52
C VAL A 656 17.39 33.00 -1.56
N THR A 657 17.69 33.55 -0.39
CA THR A 657 18.25 34.90 -0.25
C THR A 657 19.76 34.83 -0.02
N TYR A 658 20.52 35.72 -0.68
CA TYR A 658 21.91 35.98 -0.32
C TYR A 658 21.94 36.82 0.96
N GLU A 659 22.45 36.27 2.06
CA GLU A 659 22.67 37.02 3.29
C GLU A 659 24.12 37.51 3.33
N SER A 660 24.33 38.82 3.48
CA SER A 660 25.66 39.37 3.72
C SER A 660 26.06 39.09 5.18
N VAL A 661 27.26 38.55 5.40
CA VAL A 661 27.74 38.15 6.72
C VAL A 661 28.95 38.99 7.11
N ASN A 662 28.97 39.52 8.33
CA ASN A 662 29.98 40.47 8.82
C ASN A 662 31.33 39.81 9.16
N ASN A 663 32.01 39.23 8.16
CA ASN A 663 33.34 38.62 8.25
C ASN A 663 33.49 37.66 9.43
N HIS A 664 32.45 36.88 9.72
CA HIS A 664 32.41 35.98 10.87
C HIS A 664 33.47 34.87 10.73
N ARG A 665 34.14 34.53 11.83
CA ARG A 665 35.26 33.59 11.85
C ARG A 665 34.76 32.16 12.04
N TYR A 666 35.11 31.29 11.11
CA TYR A 666 34.79 29.86 11.17
C TYR A 666 36.06 29.03 10.99
N GLN A 667 36.05 27.80 11.50
CA GLN A 667 37.13 26.83 11.35
C GLN A 667 36.62 25.57 10.66
N ALA A 668 37.42 25.04 9.72
CA ALA A 668 37.11 23.79 9.04
C ALA A 668 37.23 22.58 9.98
N THR A 669 36.18 21.76 10.08
CA THR A 669 36.15 20.55 10.93
C THR A 669 36.78 19.33 10.25
N THR A 670 36.85 19.35 8.93
CA THR A 670 37.40 18.32 8.05
C THR A 670 38.09 18.97 6.85
N ASP A 671 38.91 18.21 6.13
CA ASP A 671 39.34 18.61 4.79
C ASP A 671 38.11 18.72 3.89
N THR A 672 38.00 19.82 3.16
CA THR A 672 36.85 20.16 2.31
C THR A 672 37.31 20.93 1.07
N THR A 673 36.38 21.31 0.19
CA THR A 673 36.67 22.03 -1.07
C THR A 673 35.98 23.38 -1.11
N LEU A 674 36.68 24.36 -1.68
CA LEU A 674 36.13 25.66 -2.05
C LEU A 674 35.64 25.56 -3.50
N GLN A 675 34.34 25.72 -3.73
CA GLN A 675 33.71 25.65 -5.05
C GLN A 675 33.55 27.05 -5.66
N SER A 676 33.47 27.13 -7.00
CA SER A 676 33.34 28.40 -7.75
C SER A 676 32.02 29.11 -7.50
N ASP A 677 30.94 28.37 -7.31
CA ASP A 677 29.62 28.86 -6.88
C ASP A 677 29.00 27.94 -5.79
N ALA A 678 27.81 28.27 -5.30
CA ALA A 678 27.13 27.62 -4.19
C ALA A 678 26.54 26.24 -4.56
N GLY A 679 27.39 25.26 -4.86
CA GLY A 679 26.97 23.89 -5.16
C GLY A 679 28.14 22.90 -5.33
N SER A 680 27.83 21.62 -5.19
CA SER A 680 28.75 20.50 -5.31
C SER A 680 29.14 20.18 -6.76
N ALA A 681 28.29 20.50 -7.74
CA ALA A 681 28.57 20.29 -9.16
C ALA A 681 29.43 21.39 -9.82
N TYR A 682 29.71 22.48 -9.11
CA TYR A 682 30.56 23.59 -9.59
C TYR A 682 32.05 23.27 -9.45
N ALA A 683 32.89 23.91 -10.27
CA ALA A 683 34.33 23.66 -10.29
C ALA A 683 35.04 23.98 -8.95
N THR A 684 35.90 23.06 -8.49
CA THR A 684 36.74 23.28 -7.30
C THR A 684 37.85 24.29 -7.55
N VAL A 685 37.84 25.36 -6.77
CA VAL A 685 38.77 26.49 -6.79
C VAL A 685 40.06 26.20 -6.02
N THR A 686 39.93 25.52 -4.87
CA THR A 686 41.05 25.00 -4.06
C THR A 686 40.54 24.02 -2.98
N LYS A 687 41.44 23.28 -2.33
CA LYS A 687 41.14 22.56 -1.09
C LYS A 687 41.25 23.50 0.12
N LEU A 688 40.40 23.29 1.11
CA LEU A 688 40.44 23.93 2.42
C LEU A 688 40.75 22.84 3.46
N PRO A 689 41.94 22.82 4.08
CA PRO A 689 42.33 21.76 5.00
C PRO A 689 41.63 21.91 6.36
N LYS A 690 41.50 20.79 7.07
CA LYS A 690 41.02 20.73 8.46
C LYS A 690 41.78 21.72 9.34
N ALA A 691 41.07 22.31 10.30
CA ALA A 691 41.53 23.35 11.21
C ALA A 691 41.90 24.70 10.58
N ALA A 692 41.79 24.89 9.25
CA ALA A 692 41.93 26.20 8.63
C ALA A 692 40.84 27.16 9.15
N VAL A 693 41.25 28.38 9.54
CA VAL A 693 40.34 29.45 9.98
C VAL A 693 40.09 30.40 8.82
N VAL A 694 38.82 30.70 8.56
CA VAL A 694 38.35 31.50 7.42
C VAL A 694 37.35 32.56 7.87
N GLN A 695 37.24 33.64 7.09
CA GLN A 695 36.19 34.65 7.27
C GLN A 695 35.05 34.38 6.28
N VAL A 696 33.82 34.34 6.80
CA VAL A 696 32.58 34.19 6.05
C VAL A 696 32.01 35.57 5.76
N THR A 697 31.87 35.88 4.48
CA THR A 697 31.43 37.19 3.96
C THR A 697 29.98 37.17 3.45
N GLY A 698 29.40 35.98 3.32
CA GLY A 698 27.99 35.80 2.97
C GLY A 698 27.54 34.35 3.10
N SER A 699 26.23 34.13 2.96
CA SER A 699 25.64 32.80 2.90
C SER A 699 24.51 32.70 1.88
N LEU A 700 24.40 31.52 1.27
CA LEU A 700 23.33 31.08 0.39
C LEU A 700 22.90 29.68 0.84
N ASP A 701 21.78 29.59 1.56
CA ASP A 701 21.29 28.34 2.14
C ASP A 701 22.37 27.60 2.96
N GLN A 702 22.77 26.39 2.53
CA GLN A 702 23.80 25.57 3.16
C GLN A 702 25.24 25.93 2.74
N TRP A 703 25.44 26.94 1.90
CA TRP A 703 26.74 27.35 1.38
C TRP A 703 27.21 28.67 2.00
N LEU A 704 28.43 28.69 2.53
CA LEU A 704 29.07 29.88 3.09
C LEU A 704 30.10 30.42 2.10
N LYS A 705 30.00 31.71 1.79
CA LYS A 705 30.96 32.42 0.94
C LYS A 705 32.17 32.80 1.77
N ILE A 706 33.35 32.36 1.35
CA ILE A 706 34.62 32.62 2.05
C ILE A 706 35.70 33.12 1.09
N SER A 707 36.77 33.67 1.67
CA SER A 707 38.04 33.85 0.99
C SER A 707 39.11 32.98 1.67
N TYR A 708 39.89 32.23 0.88
CA TYR A 708 40.99 31.41 1.37
C TYR A 708 42.15 31.43 0.36
N ALA A 709 43.37 31.65 0.84
CA ALA A 709 44.58 31.79 0.01
C ALA A 709 44.42 32.76 -1.19
N GLY A 710 43.71 33.88 -0.98
CA GLY A 710 43.43 34.89 -2.01
C GLY A 710 42.35 34.50 -3.03
N LYS A 711 41.76 33.31 -2.93
CA LYS A 711 40.66 32.86 -3.80
C LYS A 711 39.32 32.97 -3.07
N ASN A 712 38.28 33.41 -3.79
CA ASN A 712 36.92 33.49 -3.30
C ASN A 712 36.09 32.31 -3.83
N GLY A 713 35.11 31.85 -3.05
CA GLY A 713 34.19 30.79 -3.45
C GLY A 713 33.24 30.40 -2.32
N TYR A 714 32.59 29.24 -2.46
CA TYR A 714 31.65 28.72 -1.48
C TYR A 714 32.09 27.38 -0.89
N VAL A 715 31.76 27.16 0.37
CA VAL A 715 32.04 25.91 1.10
C VAL A 715 30.80 25.49 1.90
N LEU A 716 30.57 24.18 2.06
CA LEU A 716 29.44 23.66 2.81
C LEU A 716 29.51 24.09 4.29
N LYS A 717 28.43 24.72 4.77
CA LYS A 717 28.25 25.20 6.15
C LYS A 717 28.48 24.10 7.18
N SER A 718 28.10 22.85 6.88
CA SER A 718 28.30 21.68 7.73
C SER A 718 29.77 21.28 7.93
N THR A 719 30.68 21.73 7.06
CA THR A 719 32.13 21.49 7.19
C THR A 719 32.86 22.58 7.98
N LEU A 720 32.13 23.59 8.46
CA LEU A 720 32.63 24.72 9.23
C LEU A 720 31.96 24.81 10.62
N THR A 721 32.72 25.18 11.64
CA THR A 721 32.21 25.51 12.99
C THR A 721 32.63 26.92 13.42
N PRO A 722 31.81 27.65 14.20
CA PRO A 722 32.16 28.97 14.74
C PRO A 722 33.51 28.92 15.49
N TYR A 723 34.45 29.79 15.11
CA TYR A 723 35.78 29.82 15.69
C TYR A 723 35.88 30.85 16.81
N THR A 724 36.52 30.49 17.92
CA THR A 724 36.86 31.44 18.99
C THR A 724 38.35 31.37 19.29
N GLU A 725 38.95 32.54 19.51
CA GLU A 725 40.38 32.68 19.76
C GLU A 725 40.61 33.11 21.21
N THR A 726 41.48 32.39 21.94
CA THR A 726 41.81 32.71 23.33
C THR A 726 43.20 33.31 23.43
N LYS A 727 43.28 34.60 23.75
CA LYS A 727 44.53 35.31 24.05
C LYS A 727 44.70 35.39 25.57
N LYS A 728 45.76 34.75 26.09
CA LYS A 728 46.17 34.91 27.50
C LYS A 728 46.65 36.35 27.72
N ILE A 729 46.18 36.98 28.80
CA ILE A 729 46.53 38.36 29.18
C ILE A 729 47.07 38.40 30.61
N THR A 730 47.79 39.47 30.95
CA THR A 730 48.15 39.78 32.35
C THR A 730 46.87 39.93 33.17
N GLY A 731 46.84 39.33 34.36
CA GLY A 731 45.64 39.25 35.19
C GLY A 731 45.09 40.62 35.60
N ALA A 732 43.84 40.92 35.22
CA ALA A 732 43.17 42.19 35.46
C ALA A 732 41.91 42.01 36.31
N ARG A 733 41.51 43.06 37.04
CA ARG A 733 40.28 43.09 37.86
C ARG A 733 39.44 44.30 37.51
N PHE A 734 38.12 44.10 37.54
CA PHE A 734 37.15 45.11 37.15
C PHE A 734 36.00 45.15 38.15
N LEU A 735 35.73 46.34 38.68
CA LEU A 735 34.54 46.67 39.46
C LEU A 735 33.36 46.85 38.49
N ALA A 736 32.24 46.20 38.81
CA ALA A 736 30.99 46.34 38.08
C ALA A 736 30.27 47.63 38.52
N ASN A 737 30.22 48.62 37.63
CA ASN A 737 29.51 49.89 37.87
C ASN A 737 27.99 49.78 37.56
N GLU A 738 27.55 48.60 37.09
CA GLU A 738 26.16 48.19 36.87
C GLU A 738 26.06 46.67 37.09
N SER A 739 24.86 46.07 37.04
CA SER A 739 24.72 44.61 37.10
C SER A 739 25.07 43.97 35.75
N LEU A 740 26.12 43.15 35.71
CA LEU A 740 26.65 42.54 34.48
C LEU A 740 26.15 41.11 34.29
N VAL A 741 25.64 40.80 33.10
CA VAL A 741 25.26 39.44 32.72
C VAL A 741 26.49 38.62 32.34
N VAL A 742 26.61 37.42 32.90
CA VAL A 742 27.66 36.45 32.54
C VAL A 742 27.07 35.45 31.55
N LYS A 743 27.61 35.41 30.33
CA LYS A 743 27.16 34.53 29.25
C LYS A 743 27.82 33.16 29.28
N GLN A 744 27.13 32.12 28.81
CA GLN A 744 27.66 30.75 28.75
C GLN A 744 28.73 30.56 27.67
N ALA A 745 28.65 31.35 26.59
CA ALA A 745 29.62 31.43 25.50
C ALA A 745 29.96 32.92 25.22
N PRO A 746 31.06 33.24 24.52
CA PRO A 746 31.40 34.61 24.12
C PRO A 746 30.51 35.10 22.96
N ASP A 747 29.21 35.20 23.21
CA ASP A 747 28.16 35.54 22.25
C ASP A 747 27.02 36.25 22.99
N ASP A 748 26.50 37.34 22.41
CA ASP A 748 25.40 38.12 22.97
C ASP A 748 24.10 37.28 23.06
N GLN A 749 23.92 36.33 22.13
CA GLN A 749 22.76 35.43 22.06
C GLN A 749 22.89 34.19 22.97
N ALA A 750 24.04 33.97 23.60
CA ALA A 750 24.22 32.85 24.52
C ALA A 750 23.30 32.97 25.75
N SER A 751 23.01 31.83 26.37
CA SER A 751 22.29 31.77 27.64
C SER A 751 23.07 32.48 28.76
N ASN A 752 22.35 32.90 29.81
CA ASN A 752 22.93 33.55 30.97
C ASN A 752 23.30 32.49 32.03
N VAL A 753 24.54 32.51 32.52
CA VAL A 753 25.06 31.60 33.56
C VAL A 753 24.73 32.13 34.97
N THR A 754 24.88 33.44 35.15
CA THR A 754 24.59 34.19 36.37
C THR A 754 24.66 35.69 36.07
N THR A 755 24.37 36.53 37.08
CA THR A 755 24.54 37.98 37.03
C THR A 755 25.51 38.41 38.14
N LEU A 756 26.54 39.17 37.77
CA LEU A 756 27.42 39.85 38.71
C LEU A 756 26.76 41.18 39.09
N ALA A 757 26.31 41.31 40.34
CA ALA A 757 25.61 42.51 40.77
C ALA A 757 26.53 43.74 40.84
N PHE A 758 25.92 44.92 40.76
CA PHE A 758 26.57 46.22 41.01
C PHE A 758 27.47 46.20 42.26
N GLY A 759 28.65 46.83 42.16
CA GLY A 759 29.62 46.94 43.27
C GLY A 759 30.50 45.70 43.47
N ASN A 760 30.28 44.62 42.71
CA ASN A 760 31.07 43.39 42.80
C ASN A 760 32.24 43.43 41.81
N VAL A 761 33.31 42.68 42.08
CA VAL A 761 34.53 42.68 41.24
C VAL A 761 34.69 41.31 40.57
N TYR A 762 35.06 41.29 39.30
CA TYR A 762 35.55 40.07 38.62
C TYR A 762 37.05 40.14 38.33
N TYR A 763 37.64 38.97 38.08
CA TYR A 763 39.02 38.80 37.62
C TYR A 763 39.05 38.06 36.29
N THR A 764 39.98 38.42 35.42
CA THR A 764 40.24 37.73 34.15
C THR A 764 41.74 37.65 33.88
N SER A 765 42.15 36.55 33.22
CA SER A 765 43.48 36.37 32.63
C SER A 765 43.41 35.90 31.17
N ALA A 766 42.23 35.97 30.55
CA ALA A 766 42.01 35.60 29.16
C ALA A 766 41.02 36.55 28.46
N LEU A 767 41.47 37.06 27.32
CA LEU A 767 40.67 37.78 26.35
C LEU A 767 40.25 36.81 25.25
N ILE A 768 38.97 36.77 24.93
CA ILE A 768 38.37 35.85 23.95
C ILE A 768 37.82 36.67 22.80
N THR A 769 38.32 36.41 21.59
CA THR A 769 37.71 36.94 20.36
C THR A 769 36.73 35.90 19.85
N SER A 770 35.45 36.27 19.76
CA SER A 770 34.38 35.39 19.31
C SER A 770 34.36 35.19 17.80
N TYR A 771 33.47 34.32 17.34
CA TYR A 771 33.20 34.13 15.91
C TYR A 771 32.59 35.37 15.25
N THR A 772 31.97 36.28 16.03
CA THR A 772 31.43 37.56 15.55
C THR A 772 32.45 38.71 15.62
N ASN A 773 33.74 38.41 15.84
CA ASN A 773 34.82 39.38 16.07
C ASN A 773 34.61 40.28 17.31
N THR A 774 33.68 39.93 18.22
CA THR A 774 33.50 40.62 19.49
C THR A 774 34.49 40.14 20.55
N SER A 775 34.92 41.02 21.44
CA SER A 775 35.89 40.72 22.50
C SER A 775 35.20 40.49 23.85
N TRP A 776 35.67 39.49 24.60
CA TRP A 776 35.07 39.03 25.86
C TRP A 776 36.13 38.67 26.89
N HIS A 777 35.89 38.99 28.16
CA HIS A 777 36.66 38.48 29.29
C HIS A 777 36.10 37.12 29.73
N LYS A 778 36.95 36.10 29.82
CA LYS A 778 36.59 34.83 30.48
C LYS A 778 36.70 35.02 32.00
N VAL A 779 35.63 34.72 32.72
CA VAL A 779 35.50 34.96 34.17
C VAL A 779 34.97 33.74 34.89
N THR A 780 35.22 33.67 36.20
CA THR A 780 34.60 32.69 37.09
C THR A 780 33.88 33.43 38.22
N ILE A 781 32.55 33.41 38.21
CA ILE A 781 31.71 34.03 39.23
C ILE A 781 31.09 32.91 40.05
N ASP A 782 31.41 32.87 41.34
CA ASP A 782 30.91 31.86 42.30
C ASP A 782 31.05 30.40 41.81
N GLY A 783 32.26 30.05 41.36
CA GLY A 783 32.57 28.72 40.79
C GLY A 783 32.06 28.48 39.37
N LYS A 784 31.10 29.28 38.87
CA LYS A 784 30.58 29.17 37.50
C LYS A 784 31.48 29.94 36.52
N THR A 785 31.97 29.25 35.49
CA THR A 785 32.76 29.88 34.42
C THR A 785 31.84 30.42 33.32
N GLY A 786 32.14 31.61 32.80
CA GLY A 786 31.42 32.22 31.68
C GLY A 786 32.17 33.43 31.12
N TYR A 787 31.45 34.28 30.38
CA TYR A 787 32.03 35.37 29.60
C TYR A 787 31.29 36.69 29.83
N ILE A 788 32.04 37.79 30.00
CA ILE A 788 31.53 39.16 30.08
C ILE A 788 32.12 39.93 28.89
N ARG A 789 31.29 40.64 28.13
CA ARG A 789 31.74 41.41 26.94
C ARG A 789 32.70 42.53 27.37
N THR A 790 33.72 42.82 26.57
CA THR A 790 34.58 43.99 26.83
C THR A 790 33.84 45.28 26.47
N GLY A 791 34.05 46.36 27.23
CA GLY A 791 33.40 47.65 27.02
C GLY A 791 32.05 47.83 27.75
N GLN A 792 31.68 46.88 28.62
CA GLN A 792 30.60 47.06 29.61
C GLN A 792 31.02 48.07 30.69
N ASN A 793 30.05 48.69 31.39
CA ASN A 793 30.32 49.76 32.35
C ASN A 793 31.09 49.23 33.58
N THR A 794 32.41 49.35 33.54
CA THR A 794 33.32 48.76 34.50
C THR A 794 34.53 49.64 34.76
N SER A 795 34.98 49.66 36.01
CA SER A 795 36.18 50.40 36.44
C SER A 795 37.32 49.43 36.74
N SER A 796 38.52 49.68 36.21
CA SER A 796 39.71 48.90 36.57
C SER A 796 40.04 49.10 38.06
N ILE A 797 40.25 48.01 38.80
CA ILE A 797 40.52 48.05 40.25
C ILE A 797 41.75 47.23 40.61
N LYS A 798 42.59 47.75 41.51
CA LYS A 798 43.85 47.09 41.91
C LYS A 798 43.66 46.25 43.17
N TYR A 799 44.56 45.27 43.35
CA TYR A 799 44.77 44.61 44.63
C TYR A 799 45.90 45.33 45.36
N GLU A 800 45.63 45.78 46.57
CA GLU A 800 46.62 46.35 47.48
C GLU A 800 47.06 45.27 48.47
N SER A 801 48.37 45.06 48.63
CA SER A 801 48.87 44.27 49.76
C SER A 801 48.75 45.09 51.05
N LYS A 802 48.50 44.44 52.19
CA LYS A 802 48.53 45.06 53.52
C LYS A 802 49.46 44.23 54.40
N ASP A 803 50.42 44.89 55.05
CA ASP A 803 51.34 44.21 55.95
C ASP A 803 50.65 43.94 57.30
N LYS A 804 50.03 42.76 57.40
CA LYS A 804 49.43 42.17 58.61
C LYS A 804 48.63 43.15 59.47
N MET A 805 47.78 43.96 58.85
CA MET A 805 46.91 44.90 59.55
C MET A 805 45.87 44.14 60.38
N TYR A 806 45.77 44.42 61.68
CA TYR A 806 44.79 43.79 62.57
C TYR A 806 43.49 44.60 62.61
N VAL A 807 42.36 43.91 62.51
CA VAL A 807 41.03 44.53 62.57
C VAL A 807 40.08 43.71 63.45
N ARG A 808 39.19 44.39 64.18
CA ARG A 808 38.14 43.80 65.01
C ARG A 808 36.80 43.91 64.29
N ALA A 809 36.06 42.81 64.21
CA ALA A 809 34.69 42.81 63.70
C ALA A 809 33.75 43.57 64.66
N THR A 810 32.99 44.55 64.17
CA THR A 810 32.02 45.33 64.98
C THR A 810 30.63 44.68 65.05
N SER A 811 30.34 43.83 64.07
CA SER A 811 29.19 42.92 63.99
C SER A 811 29.65 41.58 63.40
N ASP A 812 28.78 40.59 63.29
CA ASP A 812 29.07 39.38 62.54
C ASP A 812 29.30 39.73 61.06
N ALA A 813 30.47 39.35 60.52
CA ALA A 813 30.94 39.78 59.21
C ALA A 813 31.09 38.60 58.24
N ALA A 814 30.45 38.69 57.08
CA ALA A 814 30.51 37.64 56.05
C ALA A 814 31.88 37.63 55.34
N LEU A 815 32.63 36.54 55.49
CA LEU A 815 33.82 36.25 54.68
C LEU A 815 33.36 35.53 53.40
N ARG A 816 33.60 36.12 52.24
CA ARG A 816 33.17 35.61 50.92
C ARG A 816 34.31 35.04 50.10
N SER A 817 33.99 34.14 49.17
CA SER A 817 34.98 33.51 48.29
C SER A 817 35.70 34.51 47.37
N TYR A 818 35.03 35.61 47.00
CA TYR A 818 35.64 36.75 46.32
C TYR A 818 34.90 38.07 46.66
N VAL A 819 35.32 39.15 46.02
CA VAL A 819 34.90 40.53 46.31
C VAL A 819 33.49 40.82 45.78
N GLY A 820 32.52 40.92 46.69
CA GLY A 820 31.16 41.33 46.38
C GLY A 820 30.05 40.37 46.81
N SER A 821 28.80 40.81 46.74
CA SER A 821 27.60 40.09 47.18
C SER A 821 27.27 38.83 46.36
N SER A 822 27.67 38.78 45.08
CA SER A 822 27.46 37.64 44.17
C SER A 822 28.30 36.40 44.49
N TYR A 823 29.19 36.47 45.48
CA TYR A 823 30.10 35.38 45.86
C TYR A 823 29.69 34.74 47.18
N ASN A 824 29.72 33.41 47.26
CA ASN A 824 29.31 32.66 48.44
C ASN A 824 30.05 33.08 49.72
N VAL A 825 29.31 33.10 50.82
CA VAL A 825 29.86 33.26 52.18
C VAL A 825 30.51 31.93 52.58
N ILE A 826 31.83 31.94 52.77
CA ILE A 826 32.62 30.74 53.11
C ILE A 826 32.78 30.54 54.63
N LYS A 827 32.64 31.61 55.42
CA LYS A 827 32.57 31.62 56.89
C LYS A 827 31.96 32.95 57.38
N THR A 828 31.41 32.98 58.58
CA THR A 828 31.05 34.22 59.28
C THR A 828 32.10 34.49 60.36
N ILE A 829 32.68 35.68 60.36
CA ILE A 829 33.61 36.17 61.38
C ILE A 829 32.77 36.76 62.52
N PRO A 830 32.80 36.21 63.76
CA PRO A 830 31.98 36.70 64.87
C PRO A 830 32.34 38.12 65.31
N LYS A 831 31.36 38.87 65.81
CA LYS A 831 31.55 40.16 66.48
C LYS A 831 32.63 40.08 67.58
N ASN A 832 33.41 41.16 67.71
CA ASN A 832 34.55 41.32 68.62
C ASN A 832 35.77 40.43 68.34
N LEU A 833 35.74 39.55 67.33
CA LEU A 833 36.92 38.80 66.94
C LEU A 833 37.95 39.70 66.25
N VAL A 834 39.22 39.58 66.64
CA VAL A 834 40.36 40.20 65.96
C VAL A 834 40.86 39.26 64.87
N VAL A 835 41.03 39.78 63.65
CA VAL A 835 41.50 39.04 62.48
C VAL A 835 42.57 39.84 61.71
N THR A 836 43.44 39.13 60.98
CA THR A 836 44.52 39.75 60.20
C THR A 836 44.10 39.97 58.75
N VAL A 837 44.33 41.19 58.24
CA VAL A 837 44.15 41.59 56.84
C VAL A 837 45.48 41.46 56.10
N SER A 838 45.46 40.74 54.98
CA SER A 838 46.62 40.49 54.11
C SER A 838 46.62 41.33 52.82
N GLY A 839 45.51 42.01 52.54
CA GLY A 839 45.33 42.81 51.34
C GLY A 839 43.94 43.40 51.25
N GLN A 840 43.68 44.17 50.19
CA GLN A 840 42.45 44.91 49.98
C GLN A 840 42.14 45.02 48.48
N ILE A 841 40.86 44.99 48.12
CA ILE A 841 40.35 45.35 46.78
C ILE A 841 39.14 46.26 47.01
N GLY A 842 39.27 47.56 46.74
CA GLY A 842 38.23 48.54 47.08
C GLY A 842 37.88 48.46 48.57
N ASP A 843 36.59 48.41 48.92
CA ASP A 843 36.12 48.30 50.30
C ASP A 843 36.03 46.85 50.82
N TRP A 844 36.88 45.95 50.32
CA TRP A 844 36.92 44.55 50.76
C TRP A 844 38.32 44.13 51.21
N TYR A 845 38.43 43.74 52.48
CA TYR A 845 39.65 43.22 53.07
C TYR A 845 39.81 41.72 52.79
N LYS A 846 41.00 41.31 52.38
CA LYS A 846 41.40 39.90 52.25
C LYS A 846 41.83 39.36 53.61
N ILE A 847 40.97 38.55 54.21
CA ILE A 847 41.11 38.03 55.58
C ILE A 847 41.26 36.50 55.53
N SER A 848 42.08 35.97 56.44
CA SER A 848 42.12 34.53 56.74
C SER A 848 41.52 34.30 58.12
N TYR A 849 40.52 33.42 58.21
CA TYR A 849 39.85 33.05 59.45
C TYR A 849 39.41 31.58 59.38
N ASP A 850 39.63 30.83 60.46
CA ASP A 850 39.21 29.43 60.59
C ASP A 850 39.67 28.55 59.40
N GLY A 851 40.96 28.66 59.06
CA GLY A 851 41.58 27.96 57.92
C GLY A 851 41.15 28.46 56.53
N LYS A 852 40.17 29.36 56.42
CA LYS A 852 39.64 29.86 55.15
C LYS A 852 40.11 31.28 54.86
N SER A 853 40.63 31.49 53.64
CA SER A 853 40.95 32.82 53.11
C SER A 853 39.83 33.31 52.18
N GLY A 854 39.41 34.55 52.36
CA GLY A 854 38.36 35.18 51.55
C GLY A 854 38.38 36.71 51.65
N TYR A 855 37.28 37.34 51.25
CA TYR A 855 37.11 38.79 51.28
C TYR A 855 35.90 39.18 52.14
N ALA A 856 36.07 40.13 53.06
CA ALA A 856 35.00 40.65 53.89
C ALA A 856 34.89 42.18 53.75
N TYR A 857 33.68 42.72 53.86
CA TYR A 857 33.44 44.14 53.67
C TYR A 857 34.07 44.98 54.78
N LYS A 858 34.92 45.94 54.39
CA LYS A 858 35.71 46.81 55.27
C LYS A 858 34.88 47.51 56.34
N GLY A 859 33.65 47.94 56.01
CA GLY A 859 32.76 48.63 56.94
C GLY A 859 32.27 47.79 58.13
N ALA A 860 32.44 46.47 58.11
CA ALA A 860 32.13 45.59 59.25
C ALA A 860 33.27 45.51 60.29
N PHE A 861 34.34 46.28 60.12
CA PHE A 861 35.56 46.20 60.93
C PHE A 861 36.11 47.57 61.35
N VAL A 862 36.80 47.58 62.49
CA VAL A 862 37.65 48.70 62.94
C VAL A 862 39.08 48.24 63.16
N THR A 863 40.06 49.08 62.85
CA THR A 863 41.49 48.78 63.10
C THR A 863 41.74 48.58 64.61
N THR A 864 42.63 47.66 64.97
CA THR A 864 42.92 47.33 66.38
C THR A 864 44.35 46.80 66.57
N SER A 865 44.75 46.53 67.81
CA SER A 865 46.00 45.83 68.15
C SER A 865 45.88 44.32 67.96
N SER A 866 46.99 43.59 67.83
CA SER A 866 46.94 42.13 67.72
C SER A 866 46.39 41.44 68.99
N LYS A 867 46.66 42.02 70.17
CA LYS A 867 46.15 41.58 71.47
C LYS A 867 45.08 42.54 71.97
N LEU A 868 43.93 42.03 72.36
CA LEU A 868 42.78 42.83 72.82
C LEU A 868 42.16 42.26 74.10
N ASN A 869 42.06 43.10 75.12
CA ASN A 869 41.30 42.82 76.34
C ASN A 869 39.97 43.61 76.31
N VAL A 870 38.86 42.94 76.59
CA VAL A 870 37.50 43.51 76.70
C VAL A 870 37.04 43.35 78.14
N TYR A 871 36.70 44.44 78.81
CA TYR A 871 36.30 44.45 80.22
C TYR A 871 34.81 44.74 80.37
N ASN A 872 34.04 43.77 80.86
CA ASN A 872 32.63 43.90 81.19
C ASN A 872 32.47 44.07 82.70
N SER A 873 31.57 44.96 83.12
CA SER A 873 31.13 45.08 84.51
C SER A 873 29.80 44.35 84.68
N VAL A 874 29.71 43.44 85.65
CA VAL A 874 28.53 42.60 85.89
C VAL A 874 27.95 42.92 87.27
N ALA A 875 26.83 43.64 87.32
CA ALA A 875 26.19 44.03 88.58
C ALA A 875 25.65 42.81 89.34
N THR A 876 25.94 42.72 90.64
CA THR A 876 25.41 41.67 91.53
C THR A 876 24.29 42.24 92.42
N PRO A 877 23.28 41.43 92.80
CA PRO A 877 22.16 41.92 93.61
C PRO A 877 22.46 42.06 95.13
N TYR A 878 23.70 41.79 95.56
CA TYR A 878 24.11 41.83 96.97
C TYR A 878 25.16 42.93 97.22
N THR A 879 25.21 43.46 98.43
CA THR A 879 26.34 44.28 98.90
C THR A 879 27.55 43.38 99.22
N PHE A 880 28.76 43.94 99.25
CA PHE A 880 29.95 43.15 99.56
C PHE A 880 29.87 42.53 100.97
N ASP A 881 29.35 43.27 101.97
CA ASP A 881 29.19 42.75 103.34
C ASP A 881 28.18 41.61 103.45
N THR A 882 27.05 41.68 102.73
CA THR A 882 26.05 40.59 102.72
C THR A 882 26.57 39.37 101.99
N PHE A 883 27.35 39.56 100.91
CA PHE A 883 28.09 38.50 100.23
C PHE A 883 29.10 37.81 101.17
N ILE A 884 29.99 38.57 101.84
CA ILE A 884 31.00 38.01 102.77
C ILE A 884 30.32 37.29 103.95
N SER A 885 29.26 37.88 104.51
CA SER A 885 28.47 37.27 105.58
C SER A 885 27.86 35.92 105.17
N ALA A 886 27.52 35.74 103.89
CA ALA A 886 27.04 34.46 103.36
C ALA A 886 28.20 33.46 103.16
N GLN A 887 29.40 33.90 102.77
CA GLN A 887 30.59 33.04 102.70
C GLN A 887 30.93 32.46 104.08
N MET A 888 30.99 33.31 105.11
CA MET A 888 31.42 32.89 106.46
C MET A 888 30.40 31.99 107.19
N LYS A 889 29.17 31.87 106.67
CA LYS A 889 28.13 30.96 107.20
C LYS A 889 28.16 29.54 106.59
N LEU A 890 29.02 29.28 105.62
CA LEU A 890 29.22 27.94 105.06
C LEU A 890 29.77 26.96 106.12
N ASN A 891 29.50 25.67 105.93
CA ASN A 891 30.07 24.60 106.76
C ASN A 891 30.71 23.51 105.89
N PRO A 892 32.06 23.41 105.86
CA PRO A 892 33.02 24.32 106.50
C PRO A 892 32.96 25.73 105.88
N PRO A 893 33.35 26.78 106.61
CA PRO A 893 33.57 28.11 106.04
C PRO A 893 34.74 28.07 105.05
N PRO A 894 34.99 29.14 104.26
CA PRO A 894 36.18 29.25 103.42
C PRO A 894 37.45 28.83 104.16
N GLN A 895 38.29 28.03 103.51
CA GLN A 895 39.51 27.47 104.06
C GLN A 895 40.74 28.06 103.38
N THR A 896 41.90 27.91 104.00
CA THR A 896 43.18 28.39 103.49
C THR A 896 44.35 27.55 103.99
N ASP A 897 45.43 27.53 103.21
CA ASP A 897 46.69 26.86 103.51
C ASP A 897 47.77 27.79 104.09
N ILE A 898 47.50 29.10 104.21
CA ILE A 898 48.48 30.10 104.67
C ILE A 898 48.82 29.98 106.18
N TYR A 899 48.00 29.33 106.99
CA TYR A 899 48.25 29.19 108.44
C TYR A 899 48.96 27.89 108.86
N LYS A 900 49.31 27.01 107.93
CA LYS A 900 49.84 25.65 108.22
C LYS A 900 51.06 25.60 109.15
N ASP A 901 51.81 26.69 109.26
CA ASP A 901 53.01 26.84 110.11
C ASP A 901 52.84 27.81 111.30
N LYS A 902 51.66 28.45 111.42
CA LYS A 902 51.32 29.47 112.42
C LYS A 902 51.15 28.85 113.82
N LEU A 903 51.54 29.58 114.86
CA LEU A 903 51.20 29.23 116.25
C LEU A 903 49.75 29.62 116.56
N MET A 904 49.07 28.73 117.27
CA MET A 904 47.63 28.73 117.57
C MET A 904 47.41 28.25 119.01
N TYR A 905 46.17 28.24 119.48
CA TYR A 905 45.84 27.95 120.89
C TYR A 905 44.86 26.78 121.02
N VAL A 906 45.07 25.90 122.00
CA VAL A 906 44.14 24.83 122.42
C VAL A 906 43.93 24.90 123.92
N SER A 907 42.73 24.62 124.42
CA SER A 907 42.44 24.79 125.86
C SER A 907 43.14 23.72 126.72
N THR A 908 43.77 24.13 127.83
CA THR A 908 44.58 23.23 128.68
C THR A 908 43.74 22.10 129.30
N GLY A 909 42.51 22.39 129.72
CA GLY A 909 41.61 21.40 130.34
C GLY A 909 41.24 20.20 129.47
N TYR A 910 41.59 20.22 128.19
CA TYR A 910 41.33 19.17 127.20
C TYR A 910 42.60 18.53 126.63
N VAL A 911 43.75 18.77 127.27
CA VAL A 911 45.07 18.30 126.85
C VAL A 911 45.83 17.77 128.06
N ARG A 912 46.20 16.48 128.07
CA ARG A 912 47.01 15.87 129.13
C ARG A 912 48.47 15.79 128.74
N LEU A 913 49.32 16.44 129.53
CA LEU A 913 50.78 16.27 129.48
C LEU A 913 51.15 14.89 130.05
N GLY A 914 52.12 14.20 129.44
CA GLY A 914 52.53 12.84 129.81
C GLY A 914 53.36 12.73 131.11
N GLY A 915 52.91 13.34 132.20
CA GLY A 915 53.56 13.34 133.52
C GLY A 915 54.20 14.66 133.96
N ALA A 916 54.19 15.69 133.11
CA ALA A 916 54.68 17.03 133.45
C ALA A 916 53.56 17.93 134.01
N LEU A 917 53.91 18.84 134.95
CA LEU A 917 52.99 19.85 135.50
C LEU A 917 52.74 21.02 134.52
N ASP A 918 53.78 21.42 133.78
CA ASP A 918 53.74 22.46 132.75
C ASP A 918 54.47 22.00 131.48
N PRO A 919 54.12 22.53 130.28
CA PRO A 919 54.77 22.16 129.05
C PRO A 919 56.15 22.83 128.92
N VAL A 920 57.21 22.03 128.86
CA VAL A 920 58.50 22.48 128.32
C VAL A 920 58.35 22.63 126.80
N ASN A 921 58.99 23.66 126.22
CA ASN A 921 58.87 24.04 124.81
C ASN A 921 58.91 22.84 123.82
N GLY A 922 57.75 22.42 123.31
CA GLY A 922 57.63 21.29 122.37
C GLY A 922 57.19 19.95 122.98
N THR A 923 56.67 19.96 124.21
CA THR A 923 56.09 18.80 124.91
C THR A 923 55.02 18.11 124.07
N ILE A 924 55.06 16.77 124.01
CA ILE A 924 54.00 15.96 123.41
C ILE A 924 52.88 15.79 124.44
N ALA A 925 51.65 16.07 124.02
CA ALA A 925 50.47 15.97 124.84
C ALA A 925 49.32 15.28 124.11
N THR A 926 48.48 14.56 124.85
CA THR A 926 47.32 13.85 124.29
C THR A 926 46.07 14.71 124.42
N VAL A 927 45.31 14.85 123.33
CA VAL A 927 43.96 15.45 123.34
C VAL A 927 43.01 14.54 124.11
N THR A 928 42.56 14.99 125.28
CA THR A 928 41.67 14.25 126.20
C THR A 928 40.20 14.64 126.07
N ALA A 929 39.86 15.62 125.23
CA ALA A 929 38.47 15.91 124.91
C ALA A 929 37.75 14.69 124.32
N THR A 930 36.49 14.49 124.72
CA THR A 930 35.59 13.48 124.15
C THR A 930 35.01 13.88 122.80
N THR A 931 35.13 15.17 122.44
CA THR A 931 34.77 15.75 121.13
C THR A 931 35.98 16.45 120.51
N PRO A 932 35.97 16.78 119.20
CA PRO A 932 37.12 17.42 118.55
C PRO A 932 37.51 18.76 119.20
N LEU A 933 38.79 18.89 119.57
CA LEU A 933 39.33 20.04 120.29
C LEU A 933 39.65 21.20 119.34
N ASN A 934 38.95 22.32 119.52
CA ASN A 934 39.15 23.54 118.71
C ASN A 934 40.58 24.10 118.81
N ILE A 935 41.18 24.32 117.63
CA ILE A 935 42.42 25.04 117.39
C ILE A 935 42.05 26.50 117.12
N ARG A 936 42.51 27.43 117.96
CA ARG A 936 42.03 28.82 118.02
C ARG A 936 43.09 29.86 117.67
N SER A 937 42.63 31.04 117.24
CA SER A 937 43.50 32.20 116.93
C SER A 937 44.05 32.95 118.14
N GLY A 938 43.45 32.77 119.33
CA GLY A 938 43.85 33.42 120.58
C GLY A 938 43.52 32.56 121.80
N ALA A 939 44.08 32.93 122.96
CA ALA A 939 43.84 32.28 124.25
C ALA A 939 42.48 32.64 124.87
N SER A 940 41.39 32.46 124.11
CA SER A 940 40.01 32.68 124.55
C SER A 940 39.05 31.75 123.80
N THR A 941 37.97 31.33 124.47
CA THR A 941 36.90 30.53 123.86
C THR A 941 36.07 31.30 122.83
N ALA A 942 36.14 32.63 122.84
CA ALA A 942 35.51 33.51 121.85
C ALA A 942 36.37 33.71 120.58
N SER A 943 37.65 33.32 120.58
CA SER A 943 38.54 33.48 119.44
C SER A 943 38.22 32.50 118.29
N HIS A 944 38.40 32.98 117.05
CA HIS A 944 38.20 32.24 115.79
C HIS A 944 38.78 30.83 115.83
N VAL A 945 38.05 29.86 115.29
CA VAL A 945 38.43 28.44 115.24
C VAL A 945 39.00 28.13 113.86
N TYR A 946 40.33 27.97 113.80
CA TYR A 946 41.06 27.58 112.59
C TYR A 946 40.81 26.12 112.19
N GLY A 947 40.53 25.24 113.14
CA GLY A 947 40.32 23.81 112.87
C GLY A 947 40.15 23.04 114.17
N GLN A 948 40.25 21.71 114.10
CA GLN A 948 40.07 20.84 115.26
C GLN A 948 41.07 19.69 115.27
N PHE A 949 41.54 19.31 116.47
CA PHE A 949 42.22 18.03 116.69
C PHE A 949 41.21 16.97 117.13
N GLN A 950 41.29 15.78 116.54
CA GLN A 950 40.41 14.67 116.91
C GLN A 950 40.78 14.10 118.31
N PRO A 951 39.81 13.55 119.07
CA PRO A 951 40.06 12.87 120.34
C PRO A 951 41.20 11.85 120.29
N GLY A 952 41.98 11.75 121.37
CA GLY A 952 43.08 10.79 121.51
C GLY A 952 44.32 11.07 120.65
N ARG A 953 44.31 12.08 119.77
CA ARG A 953 45.49 12.45 118.98
C ARG A 953 46.57 13.07 119.87
N MET A 954 47.83 12.77 119.54
CA MET A 954 48.99 13.42 120.14
C MET A 954 49.37 14.68 119.35
N ILE A 955 49.63 15.77 120.06
CA ILE A 955 50.00 17.09 119.52
C ILE A 955 51.23 17.64 120.24
N ARG A 956 51.90 18.63 119.66
CA ARG A 956 52.92 19.42 120.36
C ARG A 956 52.31 20.67 120.98
N VAL A 957 52.61 20.89 122.25
CA VAL A 957 52.32 22.13 122.98
C VAL A 957 53.64 22.81 123.39
N TYR A 958 53.66 24.15 123.37
CA TYR A 958 54.89 24.92 123.55
C TYR A 958 54.91 25.77 124.82
N GLN A 959 53.84 26.52 125.12
CA GLN A 959 53.75 27.42 126.27
C GLN A 959 52.32 27.44 126.83
N SER A 960 52.17 27.63 128.14
CA SER A 960 50.89 27.90 128.81
C SER A 960 50.59 29.39 128.81
N VAL A 961 49.40 29.80 128.36
CA VAL A 961 48.94 31.19 128.26
C VAL A 961 47.44 31.24 128.58
N SER A 962 47.07 31.85 129.71
CA SER A 962 45.67 32.16 130.09
C SER A 962 44.67 30.99 129.97
N GLY A 963 45.05 29.78 130.39
CA GLY A 963 44.19 28.59 130.29
C GLY A 963 44.20 27.89 128.92
N PHE A 964 45.12 28.28 128.04
CA PHE A 964 45.39 27.63 126.75
C PHE A 964 46.86 27.24 126.63
N TYR A 965 47.14 26.18 125.86
CA TYR A 965 48.48 25.89 125.37
C TYR A 965 48.65 26.41 123.93
N THR A 966 49.81 26.99 123.64
CA THR A 966 50.22 27.29 122.27
C THR A 966 50.62 26.01 121.55
N THR A 967 50.24 25.88 120.28
CA THR A 967 50.45 24.69 119.44
C THR A 967 50.57 25.08 117.96
N LYS A 968 51.06 24.17 117.11
CA LYS A 968 50.97 24.27 115.65
C LYS A 968 49.91 23.29 115.17
N PRO A 969 49.22 23.53 114.04
CA PRO A 969 48.17 22.64 113.52
C PRO A 969 48.76 21.33 112.96
N ARG A 970 49.35 20.50 113.82
CA ARG A 970 50.13 19.32 113.48
C ARG A 970 49.87 18.17 114.46
N VAL A 971 49.57 17.00 113.92
CA VAL A 971 49.34 15.76 114.69
C VAL A 971 50.60 14.89 114.64
N TYR A 972 51.04 14.40 115.79
CA TYR A 972 52.17 13.47 115.88
C TYR A 972 51.75 12.06 115.43
N THR A 973 52.58 11.42 114.62
CA THR A 973 52.31 10.09 114.03
C THR A 973 53.42 9.11 114.38
N SER A 974 53.11 8.13 115.23
CA SER A 974 54.03 7.08 115.67
C SER A 974 54.62 6.25 114.51
N ALA A 975 53.85 6.05 113.43
CA ALA A 975 54.27 5.27 112.26
C ALA A 975 55.47 5.86 111.48
N THR A 976 55.80 7.14 111.69
CA THR A 976 56.87 7.84 110.96
C THR A 976 57.82 8.64 111.86
N SER A 977 57.65 8.56 113.19
CA SER A 977 58.33 9.44 114.16
C SER A 977 58.21 10.94 113.83
N GLY A 978 57.11 11.32 113.17
CA GLY A 978 56.96 12.60 112.48
C GLY A 978 55.64 13.31 112.78
N TYR A 979 55.35 14.35 111.99
CA TYR A 979 54.14 15.18 112.13
C TYR A 979 53.40 15.28 110.81
N SER A 980 52.09 15.03 110.85
CA SER A 980 51.18 15.39 109.76
C SER A 980 50.60 16.78 110.03
N THR A 981 50.73 17.70 109.07
CA THR A 981 50.19 19.05 109.18
C THR A 981 48.76 19.09 108.69
N ILE A 982 47.86 19.70 109.47
CA ILE A 982 46.51 20.05 109.02
C ILE A 982 46.67 21.24 108.06
N GLN A 983 46.72 20.93 106.76
CA GLN A 983 47.03 21.92 105.73
C GLN A 983 45.89 22.89 105.49
N TRP A 984 44.64 22.44 105.56
CA TRP A 984 43.45 23.27 105.31
C TRP A 984 42.80 23.69 106.63
N LEU A 985 42.75 25.00 106.85
CA LEU A 985 42.25 25.62 108.08
C LEU A 985 41.25 26.73 107.72
N ASN A 986 40.22 26.93 108.54
CA ASN A 986 39.18 27.93 108.33
C ASN A 986 39.80 29.34 108.28
N ALA A 987 39.57 30.08 107.19
CA ALA A 987 40.06 31.43 107.01
C ALA A 987 39.40 32.43 107.97
N LEU A 988 40.12 33.52 108.27
CA LEU A 988 39.55 34.71 108.90
C LEU A 988 38.68 35.47 107.89
N GLU A 989 37.63 36.17 108.38
CA GLU A 989 36.79 37.01 107.52
C GLU A 989 37.59 38.09 106.79
N THR A 990 38.62 38.66 107.43
CA THR A 990 39.56 39.62 106.82
C THR A 990 40.22 39.07 105.56
N ASP A 991 40.68 37.83 105.63
CA ASP A 991 41.45 37.21 104.57
C ASP A 991 40.52 36.79 103.42
N VAL A 992 39.28 36.41 103.74
CA VAL A 992 38.20 36.20 102.75
C VAL A 992 37.82 37.51 102.07
N ARG A 993 37.69 38.63 102.81
CA ARG A 993 37.43 39.96 102.24
C ARG A 993 38.54 40.39 101.28
N ASP A 994 39.80 40.20 101.65
CA ASP A 994 40.93 40.62 100.83
C ASP A 994 41.05 39.82 99.53
N VAL A 995 40.74 38.53 99.54
CA VAL A 995 40.82 37.67 98.34
C VAL A 995 39.55 37.72 97.48
N ALA A 996 38.39 38.03 98.07
CA ALA A 996 37.12 38.04 97.35
C ALA A 996 36.71 39.41 96.77
N ASP A 997 37.39 40.52 97.10
CA ASP A 997 37.10 41.85 96.54
C ASP A 997 37.64 42.02 95.11
N PRO A 998 36.78 42.16 94.06
CA PRO A 998 37.23 42.33 92.68
C PRO A 998 38.04 43.62 92.44
N LEU A 999 37.89 44.64 93.30
CA LEU A 999 38.57 45.93 93.15
C LEU A 999 40.04 45.88 93.61
N LYS A 1000 40.44 44.86 94.39
CA LYS A 1000 41.82 44.67 94.87
C LYS A 1000 42.73 43.95 93.86
N VAL A 1001 42.21 43.52 92.73
CA VAL A 1001 42.95 42.71 91.74
C VAL A 1001 43.49 43.59 90.61
N ASP A 1002 44.82 43.73 90.51
CA ASP A 1002 45.46 44.45 89.40
C ASP A 1002 45.14 43.80 88.04
N ARG A 1003 44.67 44.62 87.09
CA ARG A 1003 44.31 44.23 85.71
C ARG A 1003 45.46 43.64 84.91
N ASN A 1004 46.71 43.98 85.25
CA ASN A 1004 47.90 43.47 84.57
C ASN A 1004 48.43 42.16 85.18
N SER A 1005 47.91 41.77 86.35
CA SER A 1005 48.33 40.55 87.04
C SER A 1005 47.73 39.30 86.40
N SER A 1006 48.42 38.16 86.54
CA SER A 1006 47.84 36.86 86.20
C SER A 1006 46.59 36.55 87.03
N ALA A 1007 46.50 37.04 88.27
CA ALA A 1007 45.32 36.89 89.13
C ALA A 1007 44.04 37.48 88.52
N PHE A 1008 44.14 38.48 87.63
CA PHE A 1008 42.98 39.06 86.94
C PHE A 1008 42.24 38.08 86.02
N TYR A 1009 42.93 37.03 85.55
CA TYR A 1009 42.31 35.98 84.73
C TYR A 1009 41.29 35.12 85.50
N GLN A 1010 41.10 35.34 86.80
CA GLN A 1010 39.95 34.79 87.53
C GLN A 1010 38.61 35.35 87.02
N PHE A 1011 38.63 36.54 86.40
CA PHE A 1011 37.49 37.17 85.76
C PHE A 1011 37.35 36.82 84.27
N LEU A 1012 38.26 36.02 83.69
CA LEU A 1012 38.15 35.62 82.29
C LEU A 1012 36.82 34.89 82.06
N ASP A 1013 36.06 35.35 81.07
CA ASP A 1013 34.85 34.67 80.61
C ASP A 1013 35.23 33.39 79.88
N LEU A 1014 35.17 32.29 80.62
CA LEU A 1014 35.47 30.94 80.16
C LEU A 1014 34.49 30.44 79.09
N SER A 1015 33.45 31.21 78.73
CA SER A 1015 32.57 30.91 77.60
C SER A 1015 33.02 31.50 76.26
N LYS A 1016 34.04 32.36 76.23
CA LYS A 1016 34.48 33.07 75.01
C LYS A 1016 35.74 32.47 74.42
N THR A 1017 35.75 32.34 73.10
CA THR A 1017 36.94 31.93 72.33
C THR A 1017 38.07 32.95 72.46
N THR A 1018 39.29 32.43 72.47
CA THR A 1018 40.55 33.17 72.34
C THR A 1018 40.71 33.82 70.95
N GLY A 1019 40.06 33.24 69.93
CA GLY A 1019 40.26 33.58 68.52
C GLY A 1019 41.56 33.04 67.90
N ALA A 1020 42.33 32.22 68.63
CA ALA A 1020 43.60 31.68 68.16
C ALA A 1020 43.42 30.65 67.03
N SER A 1021 44.42 30.53 66.15
CA SER A 1021 44.45 29.48 65.13
C SER A 1021 44.90 28.14 65.71
N ALA A 1022 44.49 27.02 65.11
CA ALA A 1022 44.94 25.69 65.50
C ALA A 1022 46.47 25.60 65.56
N ALA A 1023 47.18 26.12 64.55
CA ALA A 1023 48.65 26.18 64.51
C ALA A 1023 49.26 27.01 65.65
N THR A 1024 48.58 28.08 66.10
CA THR A 1024 48.98 28.85 67.29
C THR A 1024 48.87 27.99 68.54
N LEU A 1025 47.75 27.29 68.71
CA LEU A 1025 47.51 26.43 69.87
C LEU A 1025 48.41 25.18 69.87
N ASP A 1026 48.66 24.55 68.72
CA ASP A 1026 49.60 23.42 68.59
C ASP A 1026 51.02 23.85 68.97
N LYS A 1027 51.49 25.03 68.50
CA LYS A 1027 52.79 25.60 68.90
C LYS A 1027 52.86 25.83 70.41
N MET A 1028 51.79 26.33 71.03
CA MET A 1028 51.72 26.53 72.48
C MET A 1028 51.71 25.20 73.25
N LEU A 1029 50.94 24.21 72.79
CA LEU A 1029 50.92 22.86 73.36
C LEU A 1029 52.30 22.22 73.30
N ALA A 1030 52.97 22.27 72.15
CA ALA A 1030 54.33 21.79 71.96
C ALA A 1030 55.33 22.47 72.92
N ASN A 1031 55.25 23.80 73.07
CA ASN A 1031 56.09 24.55 74.02
C ASN A 1031 55.86 24.10 75.46
N VAL A 1032 54.61 24.08 75.94
CA VAL A 1032 54.28 23.81 77.35
C VAL A 1032 54.53 22.34 77.73
N THR A 1033 54.36 21.41 76.79
CA THR A 1033 54.65 19.98 76.99
C THR A 1033 56.10 19.59 76.65
N LYS A 1034 56.91 20.52 76.13
CA LYS A 1034 58.24 20.26 75.54
C LYS A 1034 58.22 19.20 74.42
N GLY A 1035 57.13 19.14 73.66
CA GLY A 1035 56.88 18.14 72.61
C GLY A 1035 56.53 16.73 73.12
N LEU A 1036 56.37 16.54 74.42
CA LEU A 1036 56.07 15.25 75.05
C LEU A 1036 54.56 15.04 75.26
N GLY A 1037 54.17 13.86 75.74
CA GLY A 1037 52.77 13.56 76.08
C GLY A 1037 51.83 13.39 74.88
N ILE A 1038 50.52 13.36 75.17
CA ILE A 1038 49.45 13.06 74.19
C ILE A 1038 49.00 14.28 73.38
N PHE A 1039 49.16 15.50 73.88
CA PHE A 1039 48.70 16.73 73.21
C PHE A 1039 49.53 17.15 71.98
N ASN A 1040 50.54 16.36 71.61
CA ASN A 1040 51.27 16.47 70.33
C ASN A 1040 51.00 15.27 69.40
N LYS A 1041 50.01 14.42 69.74
CA LYS A 1041 49.81 13.08 69.14
C LYS A 1041 48.34 12.81 68.79
N CYS A 1042 47.57 13.85 68.48
CA CYS A 1042 46.24 13.68 67.92
C CYS A 1042 46.32 13.03 66.53
N SER A 1043 45.39 12.14 66.26
CA SER A 1043 45.26 11.30 65.06
C SER A 1043 45.15 12.14 63.77
N ASN A 1044 44.54 13.31 63.87
CA ASN A 1044 44.40 14.31 62.79
C ASN A 1044 45.63 15.22 62.60
N GLY A 1045 46.68 15.09 63.44
CA GLY A 1045 47.88 15.92 63.42
C GLY A 1045 47.75 17.30 64.10
N SER A 1046 46.59 17.66 64.68
CA SER A 1046 46.38 18.94 65.37
C SER A 1046 45.47 18.77 66.58
N CYS A 1047 46.06 18.78 67.78
CA CYS A 1047 45.30 18.82 69.02
C CYS A 1047 44.73 20.21 69.28
N GLY A 1048 45.41 21.27 68.81
CA GLY A 1048 44.92 22.64 68.83
C GLY A 1048 43.57 22.79 68.14
N GLN A 1049 43.37 22.13 66.99
CA GLN A 1049 42.06 22.08 66.34
C GLN A 1049 41.02 21.37 67.20
N ALA A 1050 41.36 20.25 67.86
CA ALA A 1050 40.41 19.55 68.75
C ALA A 1050 39.98 20.41 69.96
N PHE A 1051 40.86 21.26 70.50
CA PHE A 1051 40.50 22.24 71.53
C PHE A 1051 39.63 23.39 70.99
N ILE A 1052 39.84 23.83 69.74
CA ILE A 1052 38.97 24.80 69.07
C ILE A 1052 37.58 24.19 68.80
N ASP A 1053 37.52 22.97 68.29
CA ASP A 1053 36.27 22.27 68.01
C ASP A 1053 35.46 22.05 69.30
N ALA A 1054 36.15 21.67 70.39
CA ALA A 1054 35.57 21.57 71.73
C ALA A 1054 35.02 22.93 72.22
N GLY A 1055 35.81 24.00 72.08
CA GLY A 1055 35.45 25.34 72.50
C GLY A 1055 34.29 25.93 71.70
N GLN A 1056 34.28 25.76 70.37
CA GLN A 1056 33.17 26.16 69.50
C GLN A 1056 31.89 25.36 69.80
N LYS A 1057 31.99 24.04 69.97
CA LYS A 1057 30.82 23.16 70.15
C LYS A 1057 30.13 23.38 71.51
N TYR A 1058 30.90 23.57 72.58
CA TYR A 1058 30.38 23.65 73.94
C TYR A 1058 30.50 25.04 74.57
N SER A 1059 30.86 26.06 73.77
CA SER A 1059 31.10 27.44 74.21
C SER A 1059 32.05 27.50 75.41
N VAL A 1060 33.28 27.00 75.23
CA VAL A 1060 34.33 27.01 76.26
C VAL A 1060 35.62 27.63 75.71
N ASN A 1061 36.29 28.43 76.52
CA ASN A 1061 37.57 29.05 76.21
C ASN A 1061 38.68 28.00 75.99
N GLU A 1062 39.37 28.05 74.85
CA GLU A 1062 40.32 27.01 74.45
C GLU A 1062 41.57 27.02 75.35
N ALA A 1063 42.04 28.20 75.76
CA ALA A 1063 43.18 28.32 76.67
C ALA A 1063 42.84 27.79 78.08
N TYR A 1064 41.60 27.93 78.54
CA TYR A 1064 41.12 27.28 79.77
C TYR A 1064 41.06 25.76 79.63
N LEU A 1065 40.47 25.21 78.55
CA LEU A 1065 40.46 23.76 78.30
C LEU A 1065 41.87 23.18 78.26
N ILE A 1066 42.79 23.84 77.55
CA ILE A 1066 44.21 23.45 77.50
C ILE A 1066 44.84 23.52 78.90
N SER A 1067 44.62 24.62 79.64
CA SER A 1067 45.14 24.78 81.00
C SER A 1067 44.67 23.68 81.94
N HIS A 1068 43.37 23.35 81.90
CA HIS A 1068 42.76 22.32 82.73
C HIS A 1068 43.23 20.92 82.32
N ALA A 1069 43.22 20.61 81.02
CA ALA A 1069 43.69 19.32 80.52
C ALA A 1069 45.15 19.06 80.88
N LEU A 1070 46.02 20.07 80.77
CA LEU A 1070 47.42 19.96 81.17
C LEU A 1070 47.60 19.79 82.69
N LEU A 1071 46.69 20.31 83.52
CA LEU A 1071 46.71 20.11 84.97
C LEU A 1071 46.36 18.66 85.33
N GLU A 1072 45.18 18.19 84.89
CA GLU A 1072 44.65 16.86 85.24
C GLU A 1072 45.49 15.69 84.72
N THR A 1073 46.31 15.92 83.69
CA THR A 1073 47.07 14.87 83.00
C THR A 1073 48.58 14.94 83.22
N GLY A 1074 49.06 15.82 84.11
CA GLY A 1074 50.51 16.01 84.32
C GLY A 1074 51.22 16.45 83.04
N ASN A 1075 50.69 17.48 82.36
CA ASN A 1075 51.09 17.95 81.04
C ASN A 1075 50.96 16.90 79.92
N GLY A 1076 49.90 16.08 79.96
CA GLY A 1076 49.56 15.10 78.93
C GLY A 1076 50.32 13.77 79.03
N GLN A 1077 50.92 13.45 80.19
CA GLN A 1077 51.79 12.29 80.38
C GLN A 1077 51.23 11.24 81.34
N SER A 1078 50.08 11.48 81.99
CA SER A 1078 49.44 10.46 82.83
C SER A 1078 49.00 9.24 82.01
N THR A 1079 49.02 8.06 82.62
CA THR A 1079 48.64 6.78 81.99
C THR A 1079 47.27 6.85 81.32
N LEU A 1080 46.31 7.49 81.98
CA LEU A 1080 44.94 7.63 81.49
C LEU A 1080 44.82 8.62 80.31
N ALA A 1081 45.68 9.64 80.24
CA ALA A 1081 45.76 10.57 79.12
C ALA A 1081 46.50 9.98 77.91
N MET A 1082 47.56 9.20 78.14
CA MET A 1082 48.25 8.43 77.09
C MET A 1082 47.41 7.26 76.57
N GLY A 1083 46.39 6.87 77.32
CA GLY A 1083 45.28 6.00 76.96
C GLY A 1083 45.46 4.55 77.42
N VAL A 1084 44.39 3.98 77.95
CA VAL A 1084 44.30 2.66 78.59
C VAL A 1084 43.48 1.73 77.71
N THR A 1085 43.82 0.44 77.65
CA THR A 1085 42.96 -0.55 76.99
C THR A 1085 41.88 -1.02 77.96
N TRP A 1086 40.62 -0.72 77.65
CA TRP A 1086 39.45 -1.12 78.42
C TRP A 1086 38.48 -1.89 77.52
N ASN A 1087 38.00 -3.07 77.94
CA ASN A 1087 37.15 -3.95 77.13
C ASN A 1087 37.67 -4.15 75.68
N GLY A 1088 38.97 -4.38 75.52
CA GLY A 1088 39.62 -4.61 74.22
C GLY A 1088 39.81 -3.36 73.34
N ARG A 1089 39.39 -2.16 73.79
CA ARG A 1089 39.54 -0.91 73.03
C ARG A 1089 40.34 0.12 73.81
N LYS A 1090 41.25 0.83 73.13
CA LYS A 1090 42.00 1.92 73.75
C LYS A 1090 41.09 3.14 73.94
N VAL A 1091 41.09 3.69 75.15
CA VAL A 1091 40.31 4.86 75.59
C VAL A 1091 41.21 5.90 76.21
N TYR A 1092 40.81 7.17 76.15
CA TYR A 1092 41.59 8.32 76.61
C TYR A 1092 40.74 9.22 77.52
N ASN A 1093 41.34 9.84 78.52
CA ASN A 1093 40.66 10.82 79.38
C ASN A 1093 41.60 12.00 79.66
N MET A 1094 41.20 13.21 79.23
CA MET A 1094 42.05 14.40 79.29
C MET A 1094 41.79 15.29 80.50
N TYR A 1095 40.80 14.96 81.34
CA TYR A 1095 40.36 15.83 82.45
C TYR A 1095 40.02 15.04 83.73
N GLY A 1096 40.53 13.81 83.86
CA GLY A 1096 40.31 12.97 85.05
C GLY A 1096 38.85 12.55 85.32
N ILE A 1097 37.93 12.75 84.37
CA ILE A 1097 36.49 12.61 84.64
C ILE A 1097 36.13 11.15 84.93
N GLY A 1098 35.57 10.89 86.11
CA GLY A 1098 35.22 9.53 86.57
C GLY A 1098 36.40 8.73 87.13
N ALA A 1099 37.60 9.32 87.26
CA ALA A 1099 38.71 8.74 88.00
C ALA A 1099 38.51 8.97 89.52
N TYR A 1100 38.38 7.91 90.32
CA TYR A 1100 38.22 8.00 91.78
C TYR A 1100 39.51 7.59 92.48
N ASP A 1101 39.90 8.26 93.55
CA ASP A 1101 41.21 8.10 94.23
C ASP A 1101 41.60 6.66 94.59
N TYR A 1102 40.62 5.77 94.82
CA TYR A 1102 40.87 4.37 95.15
C TYR A 1102 41.24 3.48 93.94
N ASP A 1103 40.87 3.86 92.72
CA ASP A 1103 41.21 3.16 91.46
C ASP A 1103 41.08 4.10 90.23
N ALA A 1104 41.85 5.18 90.25
CA ALA A 1104 41.72 6.29 89.31
C ALA A 1104 41.90 5.87 87.84
N ILE A 1105 42.71 4.84 87.57
CA ILE A 1105 42.99 4.36 86.22
C ILE A 1105 41.80 3.58 85.66
N ASN A 1106 41.29 2.58 86.39
CA ASN A 1106 40.23 1.72 85.85
C ASN A 1106 38.89 2.43 85.81
N THR A 1107 38.51 3.20 86.84
CA THR A 1107 37.21 3.89 86.83
C THR A 1107 37.18 5.01 85.79
N GLY A 1108 38.29 5.73 85.63
CA GLY A 1108 38.47 6.75 84.59
C GLY A 1108 38.47 6.17 83.17
N ALA A 1109 39.01 4.96 82.97
CA ALA A 1109 38.97 4.24 81.70
C ALA A 1109 37.58 3.68 81.39
N ALA A 1110 36.88 3.12 82.38
CA ALA A 1110 35.50 2.67 82.25
C ALA A 1110 34.55 3.82 81.87
N TYR A 1111 34.74 5.00 82.48
CA TYR A 1111 34.00 6.21 82.12
C TYR A 1111 34.29 6.64 80.66
N ALA A 1112 35.57 6.73 80.29
CA ALA A 1112 35.99 7.08 78.93
C ALA A 1112 35.44 6.09 77.86
N TYR A 1113 35.39 4.79 78.17
CA TYR A 1113 34.77 3.78 77.31
C TYR A 1113 33.27 4.03 77.11
N LYS A 1114 32.54 4.28 78.21
CA LYS A 1114 31.10 4.58 78.19
C LYS A 1114 30.78 5.83 77.36
N MET A 1115 31.64 6.84 77.42
CA MET A 1115 31.48 8.11 76.69
C MET A 1115 32.04 8.07 75.25
N GLY A 1116 32.59 6.93 74.80
CA GLY A 1116 33.09 6.77 73.44
C GLY A 1116 34.42 7.45 73.12
N TRP A 1117 35.24 7.74 74.15
CA TRP A 1117 36.49 8.51 74.02
C TRP A 1117 37.65 7.66 73.49
N PHE A 1118 37.49 7.17 72.26
CA PHE A 1118 38.39 6.22 71.60
C PHE A 1118 39.57 6.86 70.86
N THR A 1119 39.65 8.20 70.82
CA THR A 1119 40.81 8.96 70.33
C THR A 1119 41.10 10.13 71.27
N PRO A 1120 42.32 10.71 71.23
CA PRO A 1120 42.65 11.91 72.00
C PRO A 1120 41.67 13.08 71.74
N GLU A 1121 41.30 13.30 70.48
CA GLU A 1121 40.36 14.37 70.08
C GLU A 1121 38.97 14.15 70.67
N ALA A 1122 38.45 12.92 70.61
CA ALA A 1122 37.16 12.57 71.19
C ALA A 1122 37.14 12.79 72.72
N ALA A 1123 38.25 12.53 73.40
CA ALA A 1123 38.41 12.79 74.84
C ALA A 1123 38.53 14.30 75.16
N ILE A 1124 39.23 15.08 74.33
CA ILE A 1124 39.30 16.56 74.46
C ILE A 1124 37.91 17.18 74.32
N VAL A 1125 37.18 16.81 73.26
CA VAL A 1125 35.85 17.34 72.93
C VAL A 1125 34.80 16.86 73.92
N GLY A 1126 34.74 15.55 74.22
CA GLY A 1126 33.75 15.00 75.15
C GLY A 1126 33.98 15.40 76.61
N GLY A 1127 35.23 15.61 77.03
CA GLY A 1127 35.51 16.16 78.36
C GLY A 1127 35.15 17.64 78.49
N ALA A 1128 35.27 18.42 77.40
CA ALA A 1128 34.79 19.80 77.37
C ALA A 1128 33.25 19.91 77.51
N GLU A 1129 32.49 18.92 77.04
CA GLU A 1129 31.04 18.83 77.29
C GLU A 1129 30.71 18.76 78.78
N PHE A 1130 31.43 17.91 79.52
CA PHE A 1130 31.29 17.79 80.96
C PHE A 1130 31.65 19.11 81.66
N ILE A 1131 32.79 19.72 81.31
CA ILE A 1131 33.23 21.00 81.89
C ILE A 1131 32.22 22.12 81.61
N SER A 1132 31.75 22.21 80.36
CA SER A 1132 30.74 23.18 79.92
C SER A 1132 29.44 23.03 80.72
N THR A 1133 28.84 21.85 80.71
CA THR A 1133 27.50 21.61 81.28
C THR A 1133 27.47 21.58 82.81
N LYS A 1134 28.58 21.22 83.47
CA LYS A 1134 28.64 21.14 84.95
C LYS A 1134 29.09 22.43 85.61
N TYR A 1135 29.86 23.28 84.94
CA TYR A 1135 30.53 24.41 85.59
C TYR A 1135 30.34 25.76 84.91
N ILE A 1136 30.49 25.86 83.58
CA ILE A 1136 30.48 27.16 82.88
C ILE A 1136 29.05 27.59 82.52
N HIS A 1137 28.28 26.66 81.95
CA HIS A 1137 26.88 26.84 81.54
C HIS A 1137 25.93 26.12 82.50
N ASN A 1138 26.26 26.15 83.80
CA ASN A 1138 25.39 25.64 84.86
C ASN A 1138 24.24 26.62 85.15
N GLU A 1139 23.23 26.17 85.90
CA GLU A 1139 22.07 26.99 86.33
C GLU A 1139 22.43 28.20 87.23
N TYR A 1140 23.70 28.31 87.64
CA TYR A 1140 24.22 29.38 88.50
C TYR A 1140 24.95 30.49 87.70
N GLY A 1141 25.13 30.32 86.38
CA GLY A 1141 25.73 31.33 85.50
C GLY A 1141 27.22 31.58 85.76
N GLN A 1142 27.97 30.54 86.13
CA GLN A 1142 29.34 30.66 86.64
C GLN A 1142 30.42 30.58 85.54
N ASN A 1143 30.33 31.45 84.53
CA ASN A 1143 31.26 31.51 83.41
C ASN A 1143 32.68 32.06 83.73
N THR A 1144 33.06 32.30 84.99
CA THR A 1144 34.43 32.72 85.36
C THR A 1144 34.90 31.95 86.61
N LEU A 1145 36.22 31.76 86.76
CA LEU A 1145 36.80 31.11 87.95
C LEU A 1145 36.38 31.80 89.25
N TYR A 1146 36.29 33.14 89.23
CA TYR A 1146 35.77 33.91 90.36
C TYR A 1146 34.31 33.55 90.65
N LYS A 1147 33.44 33.49 89.62
CA LYS A 1147 32.02 33.13 89.80
C LYS A 1147 31.87 31.68 90.28
N MET A 1148 32.69 30.75 89.80
CA MET A 1148 32.75 29.35 90.25
C MET A 1148 33.20 29.21 91.72
N ARG A 1149 34.16 30.03 92.17
CA ARG A 1149 34.61 30.02 93.57
C ARG A 1149 33.61 30.68 94.50
N TRP A 1150 33.13 31.88 94.15
CA TRP A 1150 32.47 32.77 95.10
C TRP A 1150 30.95 32.79 94.98
N SER A 1151 30.41 32.42 93.81
CA SER A 1151 28.99 32.47 93.48
C SER A 1151 28.34 33.83 93.81
N PRO A 1152 28.86 34.96 93.29
CA PRO A 1152 28.45 36.30 93.71
C PRO A 1152 26.98 36.64 93.40
N MET A 1153 26.36 35.91 92.47
CA MET A 1153 24.94 36.05 92.14
C MET A 1153 24.02 35.27 93.08
N ARG A 1154 24.54 34.24 93.78
CA ARG A 1154 23.81 33.40 94.75
C ARG A 1154 24.77 33.04 95.92
N PRO A 1155 25.19 34.03 96.74
CA PRO A 1155 26.27 33.85 97.72
C PRO A 1155 26.00 32.71 98.70
N GLY A 1156 27.05 31.97 99.07
CA GLY A 1156 26.92 30.79 99.93
C GLY A 1156 26.26 29.56 99.26
N SER A 1157 26.08 29.53 97.93
CA SER A 1157 25.56 28.36 97.22
C SER A 1157 26.43 27.96 96.02
N HIS A 1158 26.50 26.65 95.76
CA HIS A 1158 27.16 26.01 94.60
C HIS A 1158 28.56 26.58 94.30
N GLN A 1159 29.53 26.32 95.19
CA GLN A 1159 30.91 26.78 95.03
C GLN A 1159 31.83 25.60 94.70
N TYR A 1160 32.77 25.81 93.79
CA TYR A 1160 33.68 24.75 93.30
C TYR A 1160 34.65 24.25 94.37
N ALA A 1161 35.08 25.10 95.31
CA ALA A 1161 36.10 24.77 96.30
C ALA A 1161 35.93 25.55 97.61
N THR A 1162 36.38 24.98 98.73
CA THR A 1162 36.46 25.66 100.03
C THR A 1162 37.67 26.59 100.14
N ASP A 1163 38.79 26.27 99.47
CA ASP A 1163 40.00 27.11 99.42
C ASP A 1163 39.69 28.51 98.88
N MET A 1164 39.81 29.54 99.72
CA MET A 1164 39.59 30.94 99.31
C MET A 1164 40.51 31.38 98.16
N GLY A 1165 41.72 30.80 98.06
CA GLY A 1165 42.68 31.09 97.00
C GLY A 1165 42.43 30.30 95.69
N TRP A 1166 41.46 29.39 95.64
CA TRP A 1166 41.32 28.42 94.54
C TRP A 1166 41.28 29.07 93.15
N ALA A 1167 40.48 30.13 92.98
CA ALA A 1167 40.28 30.78 91.68
C ALA A 1167 41.61 31.37 91.15
N VAL A 1168 42.33 32.12 91.99
CA VAL A 1168 43.63 32.72 91.67
C VAL A 1168 44.68 31.64 91.39
N LYS A 1169 44.69 30.54 92.14
CA LYS A 1169 45.64 29.43 91.95
C LYS A 1169 45.53 28.79 90.54
N GLN A 1170 44.39 28.89 89.85
CA GLN A 1170 44.24 28.39 88.48
C GLN A 1170 44.73 29.34 87.38
N THR A 1171 44.91 30.64 87.67
CA THR A 1171 45.01 31.65 86.59
C THR A 1171 46.38 31.70 85.90
N SER A 1172 47.46 31.37 86.60
CA SER A 1172 48.84 31.56 86.11
C SER A 1172 49.11 30.86 84.77
N ARG A 1173 48.60 29.63 84.61
CA ARG A 1173 48.74 28.85 83.37
C ARG A 1173 47.89 29.43 82.24
N ILE A 1174 46.66 29.85 82.52
CA ILE A 1174 45.77 30.50 81.53
C ILE A 1174 46.41 31.80 81.02
N TYR A 1175 46.90 32.65 81.93
CA TYR A 1175 47.65 33.87 81.60
C TYR A 1175 48.86 33.56 80.70
N SER A 1176 49.70 32.60 81.08
CA SER A 1176 50.88 32.20 80.31
C SER A 1176 50.55 31.70 78.90
N LEU A 1177 49.42 31.00 78.72
CA LEU A 1177 48.93 30.57 77.41
C LEU A 1177 48.54 31.78 76.54
N TYR A 1178 47.75 32.71 77.09
CA TYR A 1178 47.38 33.95 76.39
C TYR A 1178 48.60 34.79 75.95
N GLN A 1179 49.62 34.90 76.79
CA GLN A 1179 50.82 35.67 76.46
C GLN A 1179 51.64 35.08 75.30
N GLN A 1180 51.56 33.76 75.08
CA GLN A 1180 52.23 33.07 73.96
C GLN A 1180 51.52 33.20 72.60
N MET A 1181 50.29 33.71 72.55
CA MET A 1181 49.57 33.95 71.30
C MET A 1181 50.08 35.22 70.61
N ASP A 1182 50.26 35.17 69.29
CA ASP A 1182 50.64 36.35 68.48
C ASP A 1182 49.50 37.40 68.41
N SER A 1183 48.25 36.92 68.45
CA SER A 1183 47.02 37.71 68.51
C SER A 1183 45.92 36.98 69.29
N TYR A 1184 45.10 37.70 70.07
CA TYR A 1184 43.97 37.11 70.82
C TYR A 1184 42.89 38.15 71.16
N THR A 1185 41.69 37.68 71.47
CA THR A 1185 40.68 38.41 72.25
C THR A 1185 40.50 37.76 73.64
N ALA A 1186 40.62 38.54 74.72
CA ALA A 1186 40.32 38.13 76.08
C ALA A 1186 39.13 38.95 76.60
N VAL A 1187 38.06 38.27 77.04
CA VAL A 1187 36.85 38.91 77.57
C VAL A 1187 36.80 38.66 79.07
N PHE A 1188 36.62 39.71 79.87
CA PHE A 1188 36.60 39.63 81.33
C PHE A 1188 35.25 40.09 81.87
N ASP A 1189 34.65 39.28 82.73
CA ASP A 1189 33.39 39.53 83.43
C ASP A 1189 33.69 39.84 84.90
N ILE A 1190 33.74 41.12 85.25
CA ILE A 1190 34.13 41.63 86.57
C ILE A 1190 32.86 41.88 87.41
N PRO A 1191 32.63 41.15 88.52
CA PRO A 1191 31.48 41.41 89.37
C PRO A 1191 31.58 42.77 90.07
N VAL A 1192 30.45 43.48 90.14
CA VAL A 1192 30.32 44.77 90.83
C VAL A 1192 29.20 44.63 91.87
N PHE A 1193 29.59 44.68 93.15
CA PHE A 1193 28.63 44.58 94.25
C PHE A 1193 27.74 45.82 94.34
N ALA A 1194 26.51 45.63 94.83
CA ALA A 1194 25.60 46.72 95.12
C ALA A 1194 26.21 47.65 96.19
N ARG A 1195 25.93 48.94 96.06
CA ARG A 1195 26.34 49.99 97.01
C ARG A 1195 25.26 50.21 98.06
#